data_AF-A0A1E3B569-F1
#
_entry.id   AF-A0A1E3B569-F1
#
_cell.length_a   1.000
_cell.length_b   1.000
_cell.length_c   1.000
_cell.angle_alpha   90.00
_cell.angle_beta   90.00
_cell.angle_gamma   90.00
#
_symmetry.space_group_name_H-M   'P 1'
#
loop_
_entity.id
_entity.type
_entity.pdbx_description
1 polymer ?
#
loop_
_entity_poly.entity_id
_entity_poly.type
_entity_poly.pdbx_seq_one_letter_code
_entity_poly.pdbx_strand_id
1 'polypeptide(L)'
;MPPTSNTEEAPMLPLPGAPSSSWARFRERLKAIFSGANPRVCIAFWLFGLINNVLYVIILSAALDLVGPGVPKGVVLLADVIPSFGTKLIAPYFIHVVPYSTRIVVFVGLSTTGMLLVALTPDYTEGGSISTKLAGIVLASLSSGGGELSFLGLTHFYGHFSLASWGSGTGAAGLVGAGAYALATTSLGLSVKSTLLVSACLPAVMLMSFFMILPRGLLRLVPVQAGYAAVDGGDGIDEEHIGDDDRNAILNEREGLLGSSIHSADSGKLGWQNIKANLHRVKGLFFPFMLPLLLVYVAEYTINQGVSPTLLFPLKESPFSRFRAFYPAYNAIYQVGVFISRSSTPFFRIHNLYFPSILQVINLVLLTLHALFDFIPSVYLVFVIIFWEGLLGGLVYVNTFAEIGDRVPPEDREFSLGATTVSDSGGICIAGFIGMVFEDWNGSSKMLETKLHRAQVLVVILFGFLYLLKGNEHGPAFISKLSSYLTGTVTIWQVAVALFLWLYFCRNFTTITGLECPEPLIHAYTPGFFQATQITTALDAGFWTAMSIKPKWLCDIASLVFSMYYLFALEQAEAKVRQVRSVLTVEHLRVSWNKATTPYLSIVAKVRRPRLTSYPPRPIQISRPQQSSYKEPVSAWLYFDGPLSALENQTCVVLDFPGGGFVALSPRDHDDRLLAWAGKLKVPVVSLDYKKAPEYPYPHALHEGYDVYQHIIATNGRCLGLSGRTCPRIILTGDSAGGNLAVGVTLIALTNGLPRPNGLFLAYPCLNMKGESWLNKEQMALIQGKSVQRTNRNVLWRKKVDFYEPAPLPSPSPSLDGDDTASESSKPDIEKMYETYNDSFSSTASKSTHAQFAVSSALSYANDRILTPEIMRTLIILYIGPKNQPNFNKDYFLSPILAPESLLAQFPKTYFLTGERDPLVDDTMIFAGRLRQAKLNQFLDVQEMGLVDERRIFDEKDHMEVSLLPGVSHGFFQMVSFFPEGWRYVHRSVEWIREIFEGGEVVDWKDVLDAVPQAAKGFCEKDAAIPMPERKCSVGSLCSEEDILDRRMNELTGGLMR
;
A
#
# COMPACT_ATOMS: atom_id res chain seq x y z
N MET A 1 -24.99 -57.35 -44.56
CA MET A 1 -25.05 -58.62 -43.79
C MET A 1 -23.72 -59.35 -43.96
N PRO A 2 -23.17 -60.06 -42.96
CA PRO A 2 -23.73 -60.40 -41.63
C PRO A 2 -22.99 -59.70 -40.46
N PRO A 3 -23.48 -59.87 -39.20
CA PRO A 3 -23.02 -59.18 -38.02
C PRO A 3 -21.92 -59.96 -37.28
N THR A 4 -20.96 -59.26 -36.68
CA THR A 4 -20.03 -59.86 -35.69
C THR A 4 -20.08 -59.06 -34.41
N SER A 5 -20.98 -59.47 -33.53
CA SER A 5 -20.81 -59.37 -32.09
C SER A 5 -19.53 -60.11 -31.70
N ASN A 6 -18.50 -59.39 -31.29
CA ASN A 6 -17.46 -59.84 -30.36
C ASN A 6 -16.75 -58.58 -29.86
N THR A 7 -17.08 -58.19 -28.63
CA THR A 7 -16.24 -57.32 -27.81
C THR A 7 -14.88 -58.01 -27.62
N GLU A 8 -13.89 -57.64 -28.43
CA GLU A 8 -12.50 -57.99 -28.18
C GLU A 8 -12.03 -57.24 -26.93
N GLU A 9 -12.05 -57.91 -25.78
CA GLU A 9 -11.29 -57.46 -24.61
C GLU A 9 -9.81 -57.37 -24.99
N ALA A 10 -9.21 -56.21 -24.76
CA ALA A 10 -7.78 -55.98 -24.97
C ALA A 10 -6.96 -57.04 -24.20
N PRO A 11 -5.93 -57.66 -24.82
CA PRO A 11 -5.21 -58.77 -24.21
C PRO A 11 -4.36 -58.28 -23.02
N MET A 12 -4.86 -58.41 -21.79
CA MET A 12 -4.09 -58.13 -20.58
C MET A 12 -2.95 -59.16 -20.37
N LEU A 13 -1.83 -58.68 -19.81
CA LEU A 13 -0.68 -59.52 -19.43
C LEU A 13 -1.08 -60.47 -18.28
N PRO A 14 -0.70 -61.76 -18.32
CA PRO A 14 -1.00 -62.66 -17.21
C PRO A 14 -0.23 -62.22 -15.95
N LEU A 15 -0.91 -62.27 -14.80
CA LEU A 15 -0.29 -62.06 -13.48
C LEU A 15 0.89 -63.03 -13.30
N PRO A 16 2.02 -62.57 -12.72
CA PRO A 16 3.17 -63.43 -12.48
C PRO A 16 2.76 -64.62 -11.59
N GLY A 17 2.95 -65.85 -12.09
CA GLY A 17 2.65 -67.09 -11.35
C GLY A 17 1.45 -67.92 -11.86
N ALA A 18 0.74 -67.50 -12.90
CA ALA A 18 -0.32 -68.32 -13.49
C ALA A 18 0.25 -69.51 -14.30
N PRO A 19 -0.36 -70.71 -14.27
CA PRO A 19 0.14 -71.91 -14.97
C PRO A 19 0.19 -71.78 -16.51
N SER A 20 -0.30 -70.66 -17.06
CA SER A 20 -0.24 -70.28 -18.48
C SER A 20 0.91 -69.35 -18.87
N SER A 21 1.79 -68.94 -17.93
CA SER A 21 2.87 -67.99 -18.18
C SER A 21 4.14 -68.67 -18.72
N SER A 22 4.35 -68.66 -20.03
CA SER A 22 5.67 -68.92 -20.63
C SER A 22 6.30 -67.60 -21.09
N TRP A 23 7.62 -67.45 -20.97
CA TRP A 23 8.34 -66.26 -21.43
C TRP A 23 8.11 -65.98 -22.93
N ALA A 24 7.93 -67.04 -23.73
CA ALA A 24 7.56 -66.93 -25.14
C ALA A 24 6.18 -66.29 -25.32
N ARG A 25 5.15 -66.71 -24.56
CA ARG A 25 3.81 -66.08 -24.60
C ARG A 25 3.79 -64.67 -24.04
N PHE A 26 4.59 -64.38 -23.01
CA PHE A 26 4.75 -63.01 -22.50
C PHE A 26 5.37 -62.11 -23.56
N ARG A 27 6.44 -62.56 -24.23
CA ARG A 27 7.09 -61.82 -25.32
C ARG A 27 6.18 -61.68 -26.55
N GLU A 28 5.40 -62.69 -26.90
CA GLU A 28 4.41 -62.62 -27.98
C GLU A 28 3.25 -61.69 -27.66
N ARG A 29 2.68 -61.76 -26.45
CA ARG A 29 1.62 -60.81 -26.02
C ARG A 29 2.15 -59.40 -25.89
N LEU A 30 3.38 -59.21 -25.42
CA LEU A 30 4.03 -57.90 -25.38
C LEU A 30 4.26 -57.36 -26.80
N LYS A 31 4.70 -58.20 -27.74
CA LYS A 31 4.75 -57.83 -29.17
C LYS A 31 3.36 -57.55 -29.77
N ALA A 32 2.32 -58.29 -29.36
CA ALA A 32 0.95 -58.08 -29.80
C ALA A 32 0.37 -56.76 -29.27
N ILE A 33 0.69 -56.37 -28.02
CA ILE A 33 0.34 -55.06 -27.45
C ILE A 33 0.95 -53.95 -28.31
N PHE A 34 2.18 -54.09 -28.81
CA PHE A 34 2.81 -53.07 -29.67
C PHE A 34 2.50 -53.23 -31.17
N SER A 35 1.66 -54.19 -31.59
CA SER A 35 1.46 -54.55 -33.02
C SER A 35 0.68 -53.54 -33.88
N GLY A 36 0.27 -52.40 -33.32
CA GLY A 36 -0.35 -51.26 -34.04
C GLY A 36 0.32 -49.91 -33.78
N ALA A 37 1.44 -49.86 -33.06
CA ALA A 37 2.09 -48.61 -32.65
C ALA A 37 3.04 -48.08 -33.75
N ASN A 38 2.76 -46.91 -34.31
CA ASN A 38 3.69 -46.24 -35.21
C ASN A 38 4.79 -45.55 -34.39
N PRO A 39 6.08 -45.97 -34.50
CA PRO A 39 7.15 -45.45 -33.66
C PRO A 39 7.37 -43.94 -33.85
N ARG A 40 7.09 -43.40 -35.04
CA ARG A 40 7.20 -41.95 -35.30
C ARG A 40 6.16 -41.15 -34.53
N VAL A 41 4.94 -41.68 -34.42
CA VAL A 41 3.85 -41.06 -33.64
C VAL A 41 4.19 -41.09 -32.15
N CYS A 42 4.65 -42.23 -31.63
CA CYS A 42 5.05 -42.35 -30.24
C CYS A 42 6.19 -41.39 -29.87
N ILE A 43 7.23 -41.28 -30.70
CA ILE A 43 8.34 -40.36 -30.47
C ILE A 43 7.87 -38.89 -30.51
N ALA A 44 7.03 -38.52 -31.49
CA ALA A 44 6.51 -37.15 -31.58
C ALA A 44 5.66 -36.77 -30.36
N PHE A 45 4.71 -37.62 -29.95
CA PHE A 45 3.85 -37.35 -28.80
C PHE A 45 4.62 -37.39 -27.47
N TRP A 46 5.64 -38.23 -27.34
CA TRP A 46 6.52 -38.23 -26.18
C TRP A 46 7.32 -36.93 -26.07
N LEU A 47 7.88 -36.43 -27.19
CA LEU A 47 8.58 -35.14 -27.22
C LEU A 47 7.63 -33.96 -26.98
N PHE A 48 6.40 -33.99 -27.50
CA PHE A 48 5.39 -32.97 -27.19
C PHE A 48 5.09 -32.93 -25.68
N GLY A 49 4.85 -34.09 -25.06
CA GLY A 49 4.56 -34.17 -23.63
C GLY A 49 5.72 -33.72 -22.75
N LEU A 50 6.95 -34.08 -23.14
CA LEU A 50 8.18 -33.69 -22.45
C LEU A 50 8.39 -32.18 -22.50
N ILE A 51 8.47 -31.60 -23.71
CA ILE A 51 8.87 -30.20 -23.87
C ILE A 51 7.78 -29.22 -23.40
N ASN A 52 6.50 -29.56 -23.56
CA ASN A 52 5.41 -28.71 -23.09
C ASN A 52 5.48 -28.45 -21.57
N ASN A 53 5.90 -29.47 -20.80
CA ASN A 53 5.91 -29.41 -19.34
C ASN A 53 7.30 -29.14 -18.74
N VAL A 54 8.40 -29.38 -19.46
CA VAL A 54 9.76 -29.23 -18.91
C VAL A 54 10.08 -27.78 -18.55
N LEU A 55 9.57 -26.83 -19.33
CA LEU A 55 9.81 -25.40 -19.09
C LEU A 55 9.10 -24.91 -17.83
N TYR A 56 7.86 -25.35 -17.60
CA TYR A 56 7.14 -25.12 -16.36
C TYR A 56 7.95 -25.60 -15.14
N VAL A 57 8.49 -26.81 -15.22
CA VAL A 57 9.30 -27.40 -14.12
C VAL A 57 10.61 -26.64 -13.90
N ILE A 58 11.27 -26.19 -14.97
CA ILE A 58 12.51 -25.40 -14.89
C ILE A 58 12.23 -24.04 -14.24
N ILE A 59 11.15 -23.35 -14.62
CA ILE A 59 10.75 -22.06 -14.02
C ILE A 59 10.45 -22.24 -12.53
N LEU A 60 9.70 -23.27 -12.16
CA LEU A 60 9.37 -23.55 -10.77
C LEU A 60 10.61 -23.91 -9.93
N SER A 61 11.57 -24.62 -10.52
CA SER A 61 12.86 -24.95 -9.89
C SER A 61 13.76 -23.73 -9.71
N ALA A 62 13.68 -22.76 -10.64
CA ALA A 62 14.42 -21.50 -10.59
C ALA A 62 13.70 -20.40 -9.77
N ALA A 63 12.46 -20.62 -9.31
CA ALA A 63 11.62 -19.59 -8.68
C ALA A 63 12.27 -18.91 -7.47
N LEU A 64 12.98 -19.68 -6.63
CA LEU A 64 13.72 -19.17 -5.47
C LEU A 64 14.86 -18.23 -5.87
N ASP A 65 15.54 -18.54 -6.97
CA ASP A 65 16.66 -17.76 -7.49
C ASP A 65 16.17 -16.53 -8.28
N LEU A 66 14.95 -16.58 -8.84
CA LEU A 66 14.36 -15.52 -9.68
C LEU A 66 13.72 -14.37 -8.91
N VAL A 67 13.03 -14.66 -7.79
CA VAL A 67 12.18 -13.70 -7.07
C VAL A 67 12.73 -13.32 -5.68
N GLY A 68 13.73 -14.07 -5.19
CA GLY A 68 14.38 -13.83 -3.91
C GLY A 68 13.53 -14.27 -2.69
N PRO A 69 14.08 -14.21 -1.46
CA PRO A 69 13.43 -14.74 -0.27
C PRO A 69 12.24 -13.89 0.25
N GLY A 70 12.01 -12.71 -0.32
CA GLY A 70 10.99 -11.76 0.16
C GLY A 70 9.57 -11.96 -0.40
N VAL A 71 9.37 -12.88 -1.36
CA VAL A 71 8.06 -13.16 -1.97
C VAL A 71 7.64 -14.59 -1.65
N PRO A 72 6.40 -14.83 -1.18
CA PRO A 72 5.90 -16.19 -0.92
C PRO A 72 5.94 -17.05 -2.19
N LYS A 73 6.37 -18.31 -2.05
CA LYS A 73 6.49 -19.25 -3.18
C LYS A 73 5.15 -19.49 -3.87
N GLY A 74 4.05 -19.46 -3.11
CA GLY A 74 2.68 -19.56 -3.63
C GLY A 74 2.33 -18.47 -4.66
N VAL A 75 2.92 -17.27 -4.58
CA VAL A 75 2.67 -16.19 -5.56
C VAL A 75 3.25 -16.53 -6.93
N VAL A 76 4.45 -17.10 -6.97
CA VAL A 76 5.10 -17.49 -8.23
C VAL A 76 4.33 -18.64 -8.88
N LEU A 77 3.88 -19.60 -8.07
CA LEU A 77 3.03 -20.71 -8.53
C LEU A 77 1.68 -20.21 -9.06
N LEU A 78 1.02 -19.28 -8.37
CA LEU A 78 -0.25 -18.69 -8.85
C LEU A 78 -0.06 -17.87 -10.14
N ALA A 79 1.03 -17.10 -10.24
CA ALA A 79 1.36 -16.33 -11.44
C ALA A 79 1.59 -17.24 -12.66
N ASP A 80 2.05 -18.46 -12.43
CA ASP A 80 2.30 -19.46 -13.47
C ASP A 80 1.08 -20.36 -13.76
N VAL A 81 0.13 -20.51 -12.84
CA VAL A 81 -1.02 -21.42 -13.02
C VAL A 81 -2.28 -20.69 -13.49
N ILE A 82 -2.53 -19.48 -13.00
CA ILE A 82 -3.74 -18.70 -13.36
C ILE A 82 -3.85 -18.44 -14.88
N PRO A 83 -2.78 -18.05 -15.60
CA PRO A 83 -2.88 -17.84 -17.05
C PRO A 83 -3.17 -19.13 -17.83
N SER A 84 -2.54 -20.24 -17.44
CA SER A 84 -2.80 -21.57 -18.00
C SER A 84 -4.25 -22.00 -17.74
N PHE A 85 -4.75 -21.85 -16.51
CA PHE A 85 -6.15 -22.11 -16.15
C PHE A 85 -7.12 -21.27 -16.98
N GLY A 86 -6.87 -19.96 -17.12
CA GLY A 86 -7.68 -19.08 -17.97
C GLY A 86 -7.67 -19.52 -19.44
N THR A 87 -6.51 -19.94 -19.95
CA THR A 87 -6.39 -20.46 -21.33
C THR A 87 -7.21 -21.73 -21.50
N LYS A 88 -7.09 -22.70 -20.60
CA LYS A 88 -7.87 -23.94 -20.64
C LYS A 88 -9.37 -23.70 -20.47
N LEU A 89 -9.77 -22.68 -19.71
CA LEU A 89 -11.18 -22.33 -19.51
C LEU A 89 -11.81 -21.72 -20.76
N ILE A 90 -11.10 -20.84 -21.48
CA ILE A 90 -11.68 -20.07 -22.59
C ILE A 90 -11.39 -20.74 -23.94
N ALA A 91 -10.18 -21.29 -24.14
CA ALA A 91 -9.72 -21.79 -25.43
C ALA A 91 -10.59 -22.90 -26.05
N PRO A 92 -11.09 -23.92 -25.32
CA PRO A 92 -11.91 -24.99 -25.92
C PRO A 92 -13.12 -24.49 -26.71
N TYR A 93 -13.66 -23.30 -26.40
CA TYR A 93 -14.84 -22.75 -27.06
C TYR A 93 -14.56 -22.11 -28.43
N PHE A 94 -13.32 -21.70 -28.71
CA PHE A 94 -12.96 -21.03 -29.96
C PHE A 94 -11.76 -21.66 -30.69
N ILE A 95 -11.08 -22.62 -30.06
CA ILE A 95 -9.81 -23.16 -30.58
C ILE A 95 -9.97 -23.86 -31.93
N HIS A 96 -11.15 -24.44 -32.21
CA HIS A 96 -11.47 -25.10 -33.48
C HIS A 96 -11.36 -24.18 -34.71
N VAL A 97 -11.46 -22.86 -34.53
CA VAL A 97 -11.34 -21.86 -35.62
C VAL A 97 -9.90 -21.77 -36.16
N VAL A 98 -8.90 -22.09 -35.34
CA VAL A 98 -7.48 -21.96 -35.71
C VAL A 98 -6.92 -23.33 -36.07
N PRO A 99 -6.21 -23.52 -37.20
CA PRO A 99 -5.63 -24.82 -37.53
C PRO A 99 -4.41 -25.16 -36.65
N TYR A 100 -4.21 -26.45 -36.36
CA TYR A 100 -3.11 -26.94 -35.49
C TYR A 100 -1.71 -26.45 -35.89
N SER A 101 -1.46 -26.31 -37.19
CA SER A 101 -0.16 -25.82 -37.69
C SER A 101 0.15 -24.39 -37.24
N THR A 102 -0.87 -23.54 -37.11
CA THR A 102 -0.72 -22.17 -36.63
C THR A 102 -0.64 -22.13 -35.11
N ARG A 103 -1.46 -22.94 -34.41
CA ARG A 103 -1.46 -23.01 -32.93
C ARG A 103 -0.06 -23.29 -32.37
N ILE A 104 0.63 -24.30 -32.91
CA ILE A 104 1.94 -24.75 -32.40
C ILE A 104 3.02 -23.68 -32.63
N VAL A 105 3.00 -22.96 -33.76
CA VAL A 105 3.93 -21.86 -34.03
C VAL A 105 3.72 -20.72 -33.03
N VAL A 106 2.46 -20.38 -32.74
CA VAL A 106 2.13 -19.33 -31.77
C VAL A 106 2.58 -19.70 -30.36
N PHE A 107 2.33 -20.93 -29.90
CA PHE A 107 2.76 -21.38 -28.57
C PHE A 107 4.28 -21.41 -28.45
N VAL A 108 5.00 -21.92 -29.44
CA VAL A 108 6.47 -21.90 -29.43
C VAL A 108 7.02 -20.48 -29.39
N GLY A 109 6.42 -19.54 -30.14
CA GLY A 109 6.75 -18.12 -30.06
C GLY A 109 6.55 -17.54 -28.65
N LEU A 110 5.37 -17.74 -28.06
CA LEU A 110 5.05 -17.28 -26.70
C LEU A 110 6.00 -17.87 -25.65
N SER A 111 6.31 -19.16 -25.74
CA SER A 111 7.21 -19.86 -24.82
C SER A 111 8.65 -19.35 -24.93
N THR A 112 9.19 -19.21 -26.14
CA THR A 112 10.55 -18.69 -26.36
C THR A 112 10.65 -17.23 -25.93
N THR A 113 9.66 -16.38 -26.24
CA THR A 113 9.63 -14.99 -25.77
C THR A 113 9.53 -14.90 -24.24
N GLY A 114 8.68 -15.73 -23.62
CA GLY A 114 8.57 -15.79 -22.16
C GLY A 114 9.88 -16.17 -21.48
N MET A 115 10.54 -17.24 -21.94
CA MET A 115 11.83 -17.68 -21.41
C MET A 115 12.96 -16.67 -21.64
N LEU A 116 13.00 -16.00 -22.79
CA LEU A 116 13.97 -14.93 -23.07
C LEU A 116 13.76 -13.70 -22.17
N LEU A 117 12.51 -13.30 -21.93
CA LEU A 117 12.20 -12.20 -21.01
C LEU A 117 12.66 -12.50 -19.58
N VAL A 118 12.45 -13.73 -19.11
CA VAL A 118 12.94 -14.16 -17.78
C VAL A 118 14.47 -14.17 -17.73
N ALA A 119 15.14 -14.70 -18.76
CA ALA A 119 16.60 -14.83 -18.79
C ALA A 119 17.35 -13.50 -19.00
N LEU A 120 16.78 -12.56 -19.76
CA LEU A 120 17.44 -11.28 -20.09
C LEU A 120 17.25 -10.21 -19.01
N THR A 121 16.25 -10.37 -18.13
CA THR A 121 16.00 -9.41 -17.05
C THR A 121 17.03 -9.59 -15.91
N PRO A 122 17.77 -8.54 -15.50
CA PRO A 122 18.76 -8.63 -14.43
C PRO A 122 18.14 -8.96 -13.06
N ASP A 123 18.96 -9.44 -12.14
CA ASP A 123 18.51 -9.91 -10.84
C ASP A 123 18.03 -8.77 -9.93
N TYR A 124 17.20 -9.13 -8.95
CA TYR A 124 16.58 -8.19 -8.01
C TYR A 124 17.62 -7.31 -7.29
N THR A 125 18.81 -7.85 -7.06
CA THR A 125 19.96 -7.16 -6.45
C THR A 125 20.54 -6.03 -7.31
N GLU A 126 20.26 -6.01 -8.61
CA GLU A 126 20.77 -5.01 -9.58
C GLU A 126 19.68 -4.04 -10.07
N GLY A 127 18.48 -4.05 -9.47
CA GLY A 127 17.39 -3.11 -9.80
C GLY A 127 16.44 -3.58 -10.91
N GLY A 128 16.40 -4.89 -11.20
CA GLY A 128 15.44 -5.47 -12.15
C GLY A 128 13.98 -5.41 -11.65
N SER A 129 13.05 -5.07 -12.54
CA SER A 129 11.60 -5.06 -12.24
C SER A 129 11.06 -6.49 -12.12
N ILE A 130 10.56 -6.86 -10.92
CA ILE A 130 9.89 -8.14 -10.64
C ILE A 130 8.71 -8.36 -11.61
N SER A 131 8.03 -7.28 -11.99
CA SER A 131 6.90 -7.31 -12.92
C SER A 131 7.28 -7.87 -14.31
N THR A 132 8.48 -7.55 -14.81
CA THR A 132 8.95 -8.05 -16.12
C THR A 132 9.25 -9.54 -16.08
N LYS A 133 9.84 -10.05 -14.98
CA LYS A 133 10.06 -11.49 -14.78
C LYS A 133 8.73 -12.23 -14.69
N LEU A 134 7.76 -11.71 -13.94
CA LEU A 134 6.41 -12.27 -13.85
C LEU A 134 5.67 -12.26 -15.20
N ALA A 135 5.81 -11.20 -16.00
CA ALA A 135 5.24 -11.15 -17.34
C ALA A 135 5.81 -12.23 -18.26
N GLY A 136 7.11 -12.52 -18.17
CA GLY A 136 7.73 -13.63 -18.89
C GLY A 136 7.19 -15.00 -18.47
N ILE A 137 6.99 -15.21 -17.17
CA ILE A 137 6.36 -16.43 -16.63
C ILE A 137 4.92 -16.58 -17.15
N VAL A 138 4.12 -15.52 -17.14
CA VAL A 138 2.75 -15.52 -17.66
C VAL A 138 2.71 -15.94 -19.14
N LEU A 139 3.61 -15.43 -19.98
CA LEU A 139 3.68 -15.81 -21.39
C LEU A 139 4.04 -17.29 -21.59
N ALA A 140 4.98 -17.81 -20.80
CA ALA A 140 5.35 -19.23 -20.83
C ALA A 140 4.18 -20.13 -20.36
N SER A 141 3.46 -19.71 -19.34
CA SER A 141 2.25 -20.38 -18.81
C SER A 141 1.13 -20.47 -19.84
N LEU A 142 0.80 -19.37 -20.53
CA LEU A 142 -0.20 -19.34 -21.60
C LEU A 142 0.14 -20.35 -22.71
N SER A 143 1.42 -20.46 -23.07
CA SER A 143 1.89 -21.45 -24.04
C SER A 143 1.71 -22.88 -23.55
N SER A 144 2.08 -23.17 -22.30
CA SER A 144 1.97 -24.53 -21.74
C SER A 144 0.52 -25.01 -21.69
N GLY A 145 -0.40 -24.15 -21.23
CA GLY A 145 -1.83 -24.46 -21.16
C GLY A 145 -2.47 -24.66 -22.53
N GLY A 146 -2.16 -23.79 -23.50
CA GLY A 146 -2.66 -23.91 -24.88
C GLY A 146 -2.05 -25.10 -25.64
N GLY A 147 -0.79 -25.43 -25.34
CA GLY A 147 -0.08 -26.58 -25.89
C GLY A 147 -0.70 -27.90 -25.44
N GLU A 148 -0.90 -28.10 -24.13
CA GLU A 148 -1.54 -29.30 -23.57
C GLU A 148 -2.93 -29.55 -24.18
N LEU A 149 -3.76 -28.50 -24.23
CA LEU A 149 -5.07 -28.55 -24.88
C LEU A 149 -4.99 -29.03 -26.34
N SER A 150 -4.01 -28.52 -27.09
CA SER A 150 -3.85 -28.82 -28.51
C SER A 150 -3.30 -30.23 -28.75
N PHE A 151 -2.33 -30.69 -27.97
CA PHE A 151 -1.75 -32.03 -28.16
C PHE A 151 -2.68 -33.12 -27.65
N LEU A 152 -3.41 -32.91 -26.55
CA LEU A 152 -4.45 -33.84 -26.12
C LEU A 152 -5.57 -33.94 -27.14
N GLY A 153 -6.04 -32.82 -27.71
CA GLY A 153 -6.98 -32.86 -28.84
C GLY A 153 -6.43 -33.62 -30.05
N LEU A 154 -5.13 -33.50 -30.34
CA LEU A 154 -4.48 -34.22 -31.44
C LEU A 154 -4.46 -35.74 -31.23
N THR A 155 -4.45 -36.24 -29.97
CA THR A 155 -4.43 -37.69 -29.68
C THR A 155 -5.62 -38.43 -30.28
N HIS A 156 -6.76 -37.74 -30.47
CA HIS A 156 -7.95 -38.28 -31.12
C HIS A 156 -7.64 -38.86 -32.51
N PHE A 157 -6.79 -38.20 -33.30
CA PHE A 157 -6.48 -38.60 -34.68
C PHE A 157 -5.42 -39.72 -34.78
N TYR A 158 -4.69 -40.00 -33.70
CA TYR A 158 -3.52 -40.91 -33.72
C TYR A 158 -3.67 -42.12 -32.76
N GLY A 159 -4.85 -42.31 -32.16
CA GLY A 159 -5.23 -43.51 -31.41
C GLY A 159 -4.62 -43.61 -30.00
N HIS A 160 -4.93 -44.70 -29.29
CA HIS A 160 -4.62 -44.85 -27.85
C HIS A 160 -3.12 -44.81 -27.50
N PHE A 161 -2.23 -45.20 -28.40
CA PHE A 161 -0.78 -45.13 -28.16
C PHE A 161 -0.24 -43.70 -28.11
N SER A 162 -0.90 -42.76 -28.80
CA SER A 162 -0.51 -41.34 -28.76
C SER A 162 -0.74 -40.73 -27.38
N LEU A 163 -1.87 -41.05 -26.73
CA LEU A 163 -2.18 -40.63 -25.37
C LEU A 163 -1.20 -41.23 -24.34
N ALA A 164 -0.84 -42.50 -24.48
CA ALA A 164 0.12 -43.14 -23.60
C ALA A 164 1.54 -42.55 -23.75
N SER A 165 1.98 -42.26 -24.99
CA SER A 165 3.26 -41.58 -25.23
C SER A 165 3.28 -40.15 -24.72
N TRP A 166 2.18 -39.39 -24.88
CA TRP A 166 2.01 -38.07 -24.27
C TRP A 166 2.09 -38.14 -22.74
N GLY A 167 1.30 -39.01 -22.12
CA GLY A 167 1.29 -39.22 -20.67
C GLY A 167 2.68 -39.53 -20.12
N SER A 168 3.40 -40.49 -20.72
CA SER A 168 4.77 -40.82 -20.33
C SER A 168 5.75 -39.63 -20.50
N GLY A 169 5.64 -38.88 -21.59
CA GLY A 169 6.45 -37.67 -21.83
C GLY A 169 6.21 -36.58 -20.78
N THR A 170 4.96 -36.33 -20.40
CA THR A 170 4.62 -35.37 -19.35
C THR A 170 5.16 -35.78 -17.97
N GLY A 171 5.18 -37.08 -17.64
CA GLY A 171 5.80 -37.58 -16.41
C GLY A 171 7.32 -37.47 -16.41
N ALA A 172 7.96 -37.69 -17.57
CA ALA A 172 9.41 -37.52 -17.72
C ALA A 172 9.85 -36.05 -17.57
N ALA A 173 8.99 -35.09 -17.89
CA ALA A 173 9.29 -33.66 -17.80
C ALA A 173 9.62 -33.21 -16.37
N GLY A 174 8.97 -33.78 -15.36
CA GLY A 174 9.25 -33.51 -13.95
C GLY A 174 10.66 -33.93 -13.53
N LEU A 175 11.06 -35.14 -13.91
CA LEU A 175 12.40 -35.69 -13.66
C LEU A 175 13.48 -34.94 -14.44
N VAL A 176 13.26 -34.74 -15.75
CA VAL A 176 14.22 -34.08 -16.63
C VAL A 176 14.36 -32.60 -16.31
N GLY A 177 13.26 -31.88 -16.03
CA GLY A 177 13.29 -30.45 -15.73
C GLY A 177 14.05 -30.14 -14.44
N ALA A 178 13.71 -30.82 -13.35
CA ALA A 178 14.40 -30.65 -12.07
C ALA A 178 15.86 -31.16 -12.12
N GLY A 179 16.09 -32.30 -12.77
CA GLY A 179 17.41 -32.90 -12.92
C GLY A 179 18.35 -32.08 -13.81
N ALA A 180 17.86 -31.58 -14.96
CA ALA A 180 18.66 -30.78 -15.87
C ALA A 180 19.05 -29.43 -15.26
N TYR A 181 18.13 -28.77 -14.54
CA TYR A 181 18.43 -27.54 -13.81
C TYR A 181 19.50 -27.78 -12.73
N ALA A 182 19.31 -28.79 -11.89
CA ALA A 182 20.25 -29.12 -10.81
C ALA A 182 21.63 -29.52 -11.33
N LEU A 183 21.71 -30.31 -12.42
CA LEU A 183 22.98 -30.68 -13.04
C LEU A 183 23.70 -29.45 -13.64
N ALA A 184 22.97 -28.56 -14.30
CA ALA A 184 23.54 -27.35 -14.89
C ALA A 184 24.11 -26.40 -13.82
N THR A 185 23.37 -26.17 -12.72
CA THR A 185 23.81 -25.23 -11.67
C THR A 185 24.79 -25.85 -10.68
N THR A 186 24.62 -27.12 -10.31
CA THR A 186 25.39 -27.76 -9.22
C THR A 186 26.61 -28.53 -9.73
N SER A 187 26.49 -29.26 -10.85
CA SER A 187 27.58 -30.11 -11.37
C SER A 187 28.43 -29.39 -12.42
N LEU A 188 27.81 -28.58 -13.28
CA LEU A 188 28.49 -27.83 -14.36
C LEU A 188 28.86 -26.38 -13.96
N GLY A 189 28.37 -25.89 -12.82
CA GLY A 189 28.66 -24.54 -12.33
C GLY A 189 28.16 -23.40 -13.22
N LEU A 190 27.16 -23.66 -14.09
CA LEU A 190 26.61 -22.65 -14.99
C LEU A 190 25.75 -21.66 -14.21
N SER A 191 25.87 -20.37 -14.55
CA SER A 191 25.00 -19.33 -14.03
C SER A 191 23.53 -19.61 -14.39
N VAL A 192 22.61 -19.29 -13.49
CA VAL A 192 21.15 -19.42 -13.67
C VAL A 192 20.69 -18.75 -14.98
N LYS A 193 21.26 -17.58 -15.30
CA LYS A 193 21.01 -16.87 -16.56
C LYS A 193 21.36 -17.70 -17.80
N SER A 194 22.53 -18.35 -17.79
CA SER A 194 22.98 -19.21 -18.89
C SER A 194 22.10 -20.45 -19.03
N THR A 195 21.71 -21.06 -17.91
CA THR A 195 20.81 -22.22 -17.88
C THR A 195 19.44 -21.91 -18.45
N LEU A 196 18.87 -20.75 -18.11
CA LEU A 196 17.58 -20.29 -18.65
C LEU A 196 17.69 -19.91 -20.14
N LEU A 197 18.80 -19.30 -20.56
CA LEU A 197 19.04 -18.98 -21.97
C LEU A 197 19.13 -20.23 -22.85
N VAL A 198 19.81 -21.28 -22.38
CA VAL A 198 19.87 -22.58 -23.07
C VAL A 198 18.48 -23.24 -23.11
N SER A 199 17.71 -23.12 -22.03
CA SER A 199 16.35 -23.67 -21.95
C SER A 199 15.37 -22.98 -22.91
N ALA A 200 15.60 -21.72 -23.29
CA ALA A 200 14.77 -21.00 -24.26
C ALA A 200 14.79 -21.61 -25.68
N CYS A 201 15.78 -22.46 -25.98
CA CYS A 201 15.87 -23.20 -27.24
C CYS A 201 15.02 -24.49 -27.27
N LEU A 202 14.58 -25.00 -26.12
CA LEU A 202 13.83 -26.26 -26.03
C LEU A 202 12.50 -26.26 -26.81
N PRO A 203 11.69 -25.17 -26.85
CA PRO A 203 10.48 -25.11 -27.67
C PRO A 203 10.68 -25.41 -29.17
N ALA A 204 11.88 -25.17 -29.72
CA ALA A 204 12.17 -25.49 -31.11
C ALA A 204 12.06 -26.99 -31.42
N VAL A 205 12.27 -27.86 -30.42
CA VAL A 205 12.09 -29.32 -30.52
C VAL A 205 10.64 -29.68 -30.78
N MET A 206 9.67 -28.90 -30.27
CA MET A 206 8.25 -29.11 -30.56
C MET A 206 7.92 -28.80 -32.03
N LEU A 207 8.50 -27.73 -32.60
CA LEU A 207 8.35 -27.45 -34.04
C LEU A 207 8.95 -28.58 -34.89
N MET A 208 10.18 -29.01 -34.59
CA MET A 208 10.80 -30.11 -35.33
C MET A 208 9.97 -31.40 -35.24
N SER A 209 9.43 -31.71 -34.06
CA SER A 209 8.60 -32.90 -33.85
C SER A 209 7.30 -32.85 -34.66
N PHE A 210 6.66 -31.68 -34.77
CA PHE A 210 5.41 -31.52 -35.52
C PHE A 210 5.60 -31.42 -37.05
N PHE A 211 6.69 -30.81 -37.52
CA PHE A 211 6.96 -30.64 -38.94
C PHE A 211 7.73 -31.79 -39.59
N MET A 212 8.63 -32.45 -38.85
CA MET A 212 9.53 -33.48 -39.42
C MET A 212 9.19 -34.91 -38.98
N ILE A 213 8.68 -35.11 -37.76
CA ILE A 213 8.51 -36.46 -37.18
C ILE A 213 7.07 -36.99 -37.35
N LEU A 214 6.07 -36.13 -37.11
CA LEU A 214 4.66 -36.54 -37.13
C LEU A 214 4.11 -36.77 -38.57
N PRO A 215 3.54 -37.95 -38.90
CA PRO A 215 2.97 -38.22 -40.23
C PRO A 215 1.67 -37.43 -40.50
N ARG A 216 1.71 -36.48 -41.44
CA ARG A 216 0.61 -35.52 -41.70
C ARG A 216 -0.52 -36.02 -42.60
N GLY A 217 -0.43 -37.24 -43.13
CA GLY A 217 -1.42 -37.78 -44.08
C GLY A 217 -2.84 -37.86 -43.50
N LEU A 218 -2.98 -38.18 -42.21
CA LEU A 218 -4.26 -38.29 -41.51
C LEU A 218 -4.92 -36.92 -41.25
N LEU A 219 -4.12 -35.85 -41.10
CA LEU A 219 -4.62 -34.48 -40.91
C LEU A 219 -5.12 -33.83 -42.22
N ARG A 220 -4.70 -34.35 -43.38
CA ARG A 220 -5.11 -33.85 -44.71
C ARG A 220 -6.30 -34.60 -45.32
N LEU A 221 -6.63 -35.79 -44.80
CA LEU A 221 -7.75 -36.61 -45.27
C LEU A 221 -9.11 -36.18 -44.68
N VAL A 222 -9.09 -35.34 -43.65
CA VAL A 222 -10.30 -34.74 -43.05
C VAL A 222 -10.36 -33.23 -43.34
N PRO A 223 -10.66 -32.79 -44.58
CA PRO A 223 -11.16 -31.45 -44.80
C PRO A 223 -12.61 -31.49 -45.31
N VAL A 224 -13.44 -30.57 -44.81
CA VAL A 224 -14.72 -30.07 -45.37
C VAL A 224 -16.06 -30.59 -44.79
N GLN A 225 -16.16 -31.68 -44.01
CA GLN A 225 -17.49 -32.18 -43.56
C GLN A 225 -17.80 -32.07 -42.05
N ALA A 226 -16.96 -31.39 -41.27
CA ALA A 226 -17.22 -31.09 -39.86
C ALA A 226 -17.79 -29.67 -39.69
N GLY A 227 -18.85 -29.35 -40.44
CA GLY A 227 -19.83 -28.38 -39.94
C GLY A 227 -20.62 -29.10 -38.85
N TYR A 228 -20.61 -28.59 -37.62
CA TYR A 228 -21.52 -29.06 -36.57
C TYR A 228 -22.96 -28.92 -37.08
N ALA A 229 -23.54 -30.00 -37.62
CA ALA A 229 -24.95 -30.06 -37.89
C ALA A 229 -25.66 -30.14 -36.53
N ALA A 230 -26.28 -29.04 -36.13
CA ALA A 230 -27.20 -29.05 -35.00
C ALA A 230 -28.31 -30.05 -35.31
N VAL A 231 -28.38 -31.12 -34.53
CA VAL A 231 -29.55 -32.00 -34.49
C VAL A 231 -30.70 -31.15 -33.96
N ASP A 232 -31.71 -30.95 -34.81
CA ASP A 232 -32.95 -30.29 -34.46
C ASP A 232 -33.64 -31.10 -33.33
N GLY A 233 -33.70 -30.49 -32.15
CA GLY A 233 -34.37 -31.07 -31.00
C GLY A 233 -35.86 -30.86 -31.14
N GLY A 234 -36.55 -31.83 -31.75
CA GLY A 234 -38.00 -31.87 -31.76
C GLY A 234 -38.56 -32.05 -30.34
N ASP A 235 -39.47 -31.16 -29.97
CA ASP A 235 -40.53 -31.40 -28.99
C ASP A 235 -41.82 -30.68 -29.46
N GLY A 236 -42.75 -31.49 -29.98
CA GLY A 236 -44.22 -31.40 -29.95
C GLY A 236 -44.97 -30.17 -30.51
N ILE A 237 -45.85 -30.39 -31.51
CA ILE A 237 -47.33 -30.28 -31.45
C ILE A 237 -47.94 -30.77 -32.78
N ASP A 238 -49.16 -31.29 -32.67
CA ASP A 238 -49.98 -32.12 -33.55
C ASP A 238 -50.49 -31.53 -34.90
N GLU A 239 -50.94 -32.48 -35.75
CA GLU A 239 -52.04 -32.47 -36.73
C GLU A 239 -51.91 -31.89 -38.18
N GLU A 240 -52.16 -32.83 -39.12
CA GLU A 240 -52.91 -32.76 -40.40
C GLU A 240 -52.37 -32.09 -41.70
N HIS A 241 -52.00 -32.98 -42.64
CA HIS A 241 -52.50 -33.14 -44.02
C HIS A 241 -52.16 -32.18 -45.20
N ILE A 242 -51.89 -32.84 -46.35
CA ILE A 242 -51.78 -32.40 -47.78
C ILE A 242 -50.40 -31.79 -48.12
N GLY A 243 -49.67 -32.15 -49.18
CA GLY A 243 -49.89 -32.91 -50.42
C GLY A 243 -49.01 -32.27 -51.52
N ASP A 244 -48.30 -33.11 -52.27
CA ASP A 244 -47.68 -32.95 -53.60
C ASP A 244 -46.63 -31.86 -53.97
N ASP A 245 -45.64 -32.42 -54.67
CA ASP A 245 -44.96 -31.99 -55.90
C ASP A 245 -43.68 -31.14 -55.88
N ASP A 246 -42.62 -31.84 -56.30
CA ASP A 246 -41.52 -31.45 -57.17
C ASP A 246 -41.77 -30.20 -58.04
N ARG A 247 -40.78 -29.30 -58.08
CA ARG A 247 -40.17 -28.85 -59.34
C ARG A 247 -38.95 -27.93 -59.13
N ASN A 248 -37.89 -28.31 -59.84
CA ASN A 248 -36.87 -27.45 -60.43
C ASN A 248 -35.74 -26.95 -59.52
N ALA A 249 -34.75 -27.84 -59.40
CA ALA A 249 -33.36 -27.48 -59.62
C ALA A 249 -33.18 -26.69 -60.94
N ILE A 250 -32.04 -25.98 -60.99
CA ILE A 250 -31.49 -25.26 -62.14
C ILE A 250 -32.06 -23.85 -62.28
N LEU A 251 -31.41 -22.89 -61.59
CA LEU A 251 -30.92 -21.62 -62.15
C LEU A 251 -30.21 -20.85 -61.02
N ASN A 252 -29.04 -20.27 -61.35
CA ASN A 252 -28.20 -19.37 -60.54
C ASN A 252 -27.00 -19.96 -59.76
N GLU A 253 -26.26 -20.88 -60.39
CA GLU A 253 -24.79 -20.80 -60.30
C GLU A 253 -24.28 -19.82 -61.37
N ARG A 254 -24.13 -18.56 -60.99
CA ARG A 254 -23.24 -17.51 -61.55
C ARG A 254 -23.88 -16.14 -61.39
N GLU A 255 -23.82 -15.61 -60.17
CA GLU A 255 -23.76 -14.16 -59.91
C GLU A 255 -23.50 -13.98 -58.41
N GLY A 256 -22.46 -13.23 -58.05
CA GLY A 256 -22.13 -12.96 -56.63
C GLY A 256 -20.65 -12.89 -56.27
N LEU A 257 -19.75 -12.77 -57.25
CA LEU A 257 -18.39 -12.28 -57.01
C LEU A 257 -18.45 -10.75 -57.16
N LEU A 258 -18.45 -10.05 -56.02
CA LEU A 258 -18.61 -8.59 -55.76
C LEU A 258 -19.91 -8.26 -55.00
N GLY A 259 -19.82 -8.31 -53.67
CA GLY A 259 -20.86 -7.86 -52.74
C GLY A 259 -20.28 -7.73 -51.33
N SER A 260 -19.51 -6.67 -51.10
CA SER A 260 -19.09 -6.27 -49.76
C SER A 260 -20.27 -5.70 -48.97
N SER A 261 -20.31 -6.02 -47.68
CA SER A 261 -21.08 -5.37 -46.61
C SER A 261 -22.54 -5.81 -46.44
N ILE A 262 -22.92 -5.98 -45.16
CA ILE A 262 -24.23 -6.29 -44.59
C ILE A 262 -24.51 -7.80 -44.40
N HIS A 263 -23.98 -8.37 -43.31
CA HIS A 263 -24.69 -9.30 -42.41
C HIS A 263 -23.87 -9.47 -41.11
N SER A 264 -23.99 -8.52 -40.18
CA SER A 264 -23.33 -8.56 -38.86
C SER A 264 -24.33 -8.51 -37.69
N ALA A 265 -25.53 -9.06 -37.88
CA ALA A 265 -26.55 -9.10 -36.83
C ALA A 265 -26.98 -10.52 -36.38
N ASP A 266 -26.68 -11.58 -37.16
CA ASP A 266 -27.18 -12.94 -36.88
C ASP A 266 -26.11 -13.92 -36.35
N SER A 267 -24.83 -13.54 -36.37
CA SER A 267 -23.73 -14.32 -35.81
C SER A 267 -23.79 -14.46 -34.28
N GLY A 268 -24.39 -13.49 -33.58
CA GLY A 268 -24.44 -13.46 -32.11
C GLY A 268 -25.42 -14.48 -31.50
N LYS A 269 -26.56 -14.72 -32.15
CA LYS A 269 -27.58 -15.68 -31.68
C LYS A 269 -27.13 -17.13 -31.89
N LEU A 270 -26.52 -17.42 -33.05
CA LEU A 270 -25.94 -18.72 -33.36
C LEU A 270 -24.74 -19.06 -32.44
N GLY A 271 -23.92 -18.06 -32.12
CA GLY A 271 -22.79 -18.20 -31.19
C GLY A 271 -23.22 -18.51 -29.75
N TRP A 272 -24.25 -17.82 -29.24
CA TRP A 272 -24.76 -18.07 -27.88
C TRP A 272 -25.41 -19.45 -27.74
N GLN A 273 -26.12 -19.92 -28.77
CA GLN A 273 -26.69 -21.27 -28.80
C GLN A 273 -25.60 -22.35 -28.81
N ASN A 274 -24.53 -22.17 -29.58
CA ASN A 274 -23.38 -23.08 -29.58
C ASN A 274 -22.64 -23.11 -28.23
N ILE A 275 -22.45 -21.95 -27.58
CA ILE A 275 -21.85 -21.86 -26.25
C ILE A 275 -22.74 -22.56 -25.20
N LYS A 276 -24.06 -22.38 -25.27
CA LYS A 276 -25.02 -23.03 -24.37
C LYS A 276 -25.02 -24.55 -24.54
N ALA A 277 -24.95 -25.04 -25.78
CA ALA A 277 -24.85 -26.47 -26.08
C ALA A 277 -23.53 -27.06 -25.55
N ASN A 278 -22.40 -26.38 -25.75
CA ASN A 278 -21.10 -26.80 -25.23
C ASN A 278 -21.06 -26.79 -23.69
N LEU A 279 -21.69 -25.82 -23.03
CA LEU A 279 -21.79 -25.76 -21.58
C LEU A 279 -22.63 -26.93 -21.01
N HIS A 280 -23.70 -27.33 -21.71
CA HIS A 280 -24.48 -28.51 -21.35
C HIS A 280 -23.66 -29.80 -21.46
N ARG A 281 -22.78 -29.91 -22.48
CA ARG A 281 -21.85 -31.05 -22.62
C ARG A 281 -20.83 -31.10 -21.48
N VAL A 282 -20.24 -29.96 -21.11
CA VAL A 282 -19.32 -29.87 -19.96
C VAL A 282 -19.99 -30.33 -18.66
N LYS A 283 -21.27 -29.99 -18.46
CA LYS A 283 -22.04 -30.46 -17.30
C LYS A 283 -22.15 -31.99 -17.23
N GLY A 284 -22.28 -32.67 -18.38
CA GLY A 284 -22.29 -34.13 -18.47
C GLY A 284 -20.94 -34.80 -18.20
N LEU A 285 -19.84 -34.10 -18.49
CA LEU A 285 -18.46 -34.56 -18.24
C LEU A 285 -17.98 -34.27 -16.80
N PHE A 286 -18.63 -33.30 -16.12
CA PHE A 286 -18.14 -32.75 -14.87
C PHE A 286 -18.03 -33.78 -13.75
N PHE A 287 -19.12 -34.48 -13.44
CA PHE A 287 -19.14 -35.49 -12.39
C PHE A 287 -18.29 -36.72 -12.71
N PRO A 288 -18.43 -37.39 -13.86
CA PRO A 288 -17.72 -38.65 -14.09
C PRO A 288 -16.20 -38.51 -14.25
N PHE A 289 -15.70 -37.38 -14.80
CA PHE A 289 -14.28 -37.24 -15.19
C PHE A 289 -13.59 -36.03 -14.58
N MET A 290 -14.23 -34.85 -14.61
CA MET A 290 -13.59 -33.60 -14.21
C MET A 290 -13.42 -33.49 -12.68
N LEU A 291 -14.40 -33.94 -11.90
CA LEU A 291 -14.38 -33.83 -10.44
C LEU A 291 -13.34 -34.77 -9.79
N PRO A 292 -13.24 -36.06 -10.15
CA PRO A 292 -12.16 -36.94 -9.66
C PRO A 292 -10.77 -36.36 -9.95
N LEU A 293 -10.54 -35.89 -11.18
CA LEU A 293 -9.29 -35.28 -11.58
C LEU A 293 -8.98 -34.01 -10.76
N LEU A 294 -9.97 -33.14 -10.55
CA LEU A 294 -9.82 -31.94 -9.73
C LEU A 294 -9.45 -32.29 -8.28
N LEU A 295 -10.14 -33.24 -7.65
CA LEU A 295 -9.89 -33.65 -6.26
C LEU A 295 -8.47 -34.18 -6.05
N VAL A 296 -7.98 -34.99 -6.99
CA VAL A 296 -6.62 -35.54 -6.94
C VAL A 296 -5.60 -34.42 -7.02
N TYR A 297 -5.73 -33.52 -7.99
CA TYR A 297 -4.78 -32.41 -8.15
C TYR A 297 -4.82 -31.42 -6.98
N VAL A 298 -5.99 -31.17 -6.38
CA VAL A 298 -6.08 -30.40 -5.12
C VAL A 298 -5.27 -31.08 -4.03
N ALA A 299 -5.52 -32.37 -3.78
CA ALA A 299 -4.84 -33.10 -2.71
C ALA A 299 -3.33 -33.25 -2.94
N GLU A 300 -2.93 -33.67 -4.14
CA GLU A 300 -1.54 -33.84 -4.61
C GLU A 300 -0.73 -32.55 -4.45
N TYR A 301 -1.24 -31.42 -4.95
CA TYR A 301 -0.49 -30.16 -4.86
C TYR A 301 -0.54 -29.52 -3.46
N THR A 302 -1.60 -29.74 -2.67
CA THR A 302 -1.61 -29.30 -1.26
C THR A 302 -0.60 -30.09 -0.43
N ILE A 303 -0.43 -31.40 -0.68
CA ILE A 303 0.63 -32.20 -0.06
C ILE A 303 2.00 -31.63 -0.47
N ASN A 304 2.27 -31.57 -1.78
CA ASN A 304 3.59 -31.21 -2.29
C ASN A 304 4.04 -29.79 -1.95
N GLN A 305 3.13 -28.80 -1.99
CA GLN A 305 3.48 -27.39 -1.77
C GLN A 305 3.22 -26.92 -0.34
N GLY A 306 2.20 -27.44 0.34
CA GLY A 306 1.81 -27.00 1.69
C GLY A 306 2.38 -27.88 2.80
N VAL A 307 2.16 -29.19 2.73
CA VAL A 307 2.49 -30.12 3.84
C VAL A 307 3.94 -30.58 3.79
N SER A 308 4.47 -31.00 2.62
CA SER A 308 5.83 -31.54 2.48
C SER A 308 6.96 -30.67 3.03
N PRO A 309 6.94 -29.32 2.94
CA PRO A 309 7.94 -28.47 3.60
C PRO A 309 7.97 -28.58 5.13
N THR A 310 6.88 -29.02 5.76
CA THR A 310 6.76 -29.14 7.23
C THR A 310 7.14 -30.53 7.76
N LEU A 311 7.29 -31.52 6.88
CA LEU A 311 7.63 -32.92 7.23
C LEU A 311 9.14 -33.10 7.48
N LEU A 312 9.62 -32.57 8.60
CA LEU A 312 11.02 -32.60 9.02
C LEU A 312 11.26 -33.67 10.11
N PHE A 313 12.35 -34.42 9.97
CA PHE A 313 12.76 -35.44 10.94
C PHE A 313 14.15 -35.14 11.53
N PRO A 314 14.49 -35.66 12.73
CA PRO A 314 15.81 -35.50 13.33
C PRO A 314 16.94 -36.00 12.42
N LEU A 315 17.96 -35.17 12.19
CA LEU A 315 19.06 -35.47 11.24
C LEU A 315 19.80 -36.79 11.55
N LYS A 316 19.89 -37.18 12.84
CA LYS A 316 20.58 -38.39 13.29
C LYS A 316 19.92 -39.70 12.82
N GLU A 317 18.62 -39.66 12.54
CA GLU A 317 17.82 -40.82 12.12
C GLU A 317 17.49 -40.78 10.62
N SER A 318 17.94 -39.72 9.93
CA SER A 318 17.66 -39.47 8.52
C SER A 318 18.89 -39.69 7.64
N PRO A 319 18.72 -39.99 6.34
CA PRO A 319 19.84 -40.13 5.41
C PRO A 319 20.48 -38.79 4.99
N PHE A 320 20.04 -37.66 5.53
CA PHE A 320 20.46 -36.32 5.09
C PHE A 320 21.32 -35.60 6.13
N SER A 321 22.30 -34.82 5.64
CA SER A 321 23.17 -33.97 6.48
C SER A 321 22.64 -32.56 6.68
N ARG A 322 21.59 -32.15 5.95
CA ARG A 322 20.98 -30.80 6.01
C ARG A 322 19.46 -30.87 5.86
N PHE A 323 18.72 -30.07 6.62
CA PHE A 323 17.25 -29.99 6.55
C PHE A 323 16.71 -29.55 5.18
N ARG A 324 17.47 -28.75 4.42
CA ARG A 324 17.08 -28.33 3.06
C ARG A 324 16.98 -29.50 2.07
N ALA A 325 17.62 -30.64 2.35
CA ALA A 325 17.66 -31.79 1.42
C ALA A 325 16.37 -32.63 1.42
N PHE A 326 15.51 -32.52 2.44
CA PHE A 326 14.27 -33.29 2.52
C PHE A 326 13.28 -32.95 1.41
N TYR A 327 13.00 -31.66 1.19
CA TYR A 327 12.02 -31.21 0.20
C TYR A 327 12.38 -31.61 -1.25
N PRO A 328 13.62 -31.42 -1.74
CA PRO A 328 14.02 -31.94 -3.06
C PRO A 328 13.93 -33.47 -3.17
N ALA A 329 14.22 -34.21 -2.10
CA ALA A 329 14.13 -35.67 -2.10
C ALA A 329 12.67 -36.15 -2.19
N TYR A 330 11.76 -35.54 -1.43
CA TYR A 330 10.33 -35.80 -1.53
C TYR A 330 9.80 -35.54 -2.94
N ASN A 331 10.14 -34.39 -3.53
CA ASN A 331 9.74 -34.08 -4.90
C ASN A 331 10.33 -35.08 -5.92
N ALA A 332 11.59 -35.50 -5.76
CA ALA A 332 12.18 -36.50 -6.65
C ALA A 332 11.44 -37.85 -6.59
N ILE A 333 11.13 -38.33 -5.39
CA ILE A 333 10.41 -39.60 -5.17
C ILE A 333 9.00 -39.52 -5.76
N TYR A 334 8.30 -38.41 -5.53
CA TYR A 334 7.00 -38.11 -6.12
C TYR A 334 7.06 -38.16 -7.65
N GLN A 335 8.02 -37.47 -8.28
CA GLN A 335 8.15 -37.43 -9.75
C GLN A 335 8.47 -38.81 -10.35
N VAL A 336 9.21 -39.66 -9.64
CA VAL A 336 9.41 -41.07 -10.07
C VAL A 336 8.09 -41.83 -10.04
N GLY A 337 7.27 -41.66 -8.99
CA GLY A 337 5.92 -42.24 -8.91
C GLY A 337 5.03 -41.79 -10.07
N VAL A 338 4.99 -40.48 -10.36
CA VAL A 338 4.22 -39.90 -11.47
C VAL A 338 4.68 -40.44 -12.83
N PHE A 339 5.99 -40.57 -13.05
CA PHE A 339 6.51 -41.09 -14.30
C PHE A 339 6.10 -42.56 -14.53
N ILE A 340 6.18 -43.40 -13.50
CA ILE A 340 5.77 -44.80 -13.57
C ILE A 340 4.27 -44.91 -13.84
N SER A 341 3.45 -44.17 -13.09
CA SER A 341 1.99 -44.25 -13.23
C SER A 341 1.51 -43.72 -14.59
N ARG A 342 2.04 -42.60 -15.09
CA ARG A 342 1.70 -42.07 -16.42
C ARG A 342 2.19 -42.94 -17.59
N SER A 343 3.17 -43.82 -17.35
CA SER A 343 3.67 -44.78 -18.35
C SER A 343 2.93 -46.13 -18.32
N SER A 344 2.02 -46.33 -17.35
CA SER A 344 1.38 -47.62 -17.10
C SER A 344 0.13 -47.90 -17.96
N THR A 345 -0.39 -46.91 -18.67
CA THR A 345 -1.66 -46.97 -19.42
C THR A 345 -1.76 -48.08 -20.47
N PRO A 346 -0.69 -48.45 -21.21
CA PRO A 346 -0.73 -49.60 -22.12
C PRO A 346 -0.84 -50.95 -21.41
N PHE A 347 -0.56 -51.01 -20.11
CA PHE A 347 -0.46 -52.23 -19.31
C PHE A 347 -1.63 -52.41 -18.33
N PHE A 348 -2.08 -51.32 -17.70
CA PHE A 348 -3.15 -51.33 -16.70
C PHE A 348 -4.11 -50.16 -16.94
N ARG A 349 -5.43 -50.43 -16.99
CA ARG A 349 -6.49 -49.42 -17.09
C ARG A 349 -7.45 -49.51 -15.91
N ILE A 350 -7.86 -48.36 -15.38
CA ILE A 350 -8.80 -48.25 -14.27
C ILE A 350 -10.01 -47.43 -14.70
N HIS A 351 -11.18 -48.07 -14.68
CA HIS A 351 -12.46 -47.46 -15.08
C HIS A 351 -13.15 -46.70 -13.94
N ASN A 352 -12.75 -46.93 -12.68
CA ASN A 352 -13.30 -46.24 -11.50
C ASN A 352 -12.33 -45.17 -10.99
N LEU A 353 -12.51 -43.92 -11.44
CA LEU A 353 -11.64 -42.79 -11.14
C LEU A 353 -11.81 -42.24 -9.71
N TYR A 354 -12.96 -42.48 -9.07
CA TYR A 354 -13.24 -41.96 -7.73
C TYR A 354 -12.45 -42.68 -6.64
N PHE A 355 -12.23 -43.98 -6.79
CA PHE A 355 -11.49 -44.78 -5.81
C PHE A 355 -10.05 -44.27 -5.55
N PRO A 356 -9.18 -44.10 -6.57
CA PRO A 356 -7.85 -43.52 -6.36
C PRO A 356 -7.92 -42.05 -5.91
N SER A 357 -8.96 -41.30 -6.30
CA SER A 357 -9.14 -39.90 -5.88
C SER A 357 -9.41 -39.77 -4.38
N ILE A 358 -10.26 -40.63 -3.82
CA ILE A 358 -10.56 -40.66 -2.38
C ILE A 358 -9.32 -41.08 -1.58
N LEU A 359 -8.56 -42.06 -2.08
CA LEU A 359 -7.29 -42.46 -1.47
C LEU A 359 -6.29 -41.30 -1.39
N GLN A 360 -6.25 -40.44 -2.41
CA GLN A 360 -5.39 -39.24 -2.40
C GLN A 360 -5.82 -38.23 -1.32
N VAL A 361 -7.12 -38.02 -1.14
CA VAL A 361 -7.64 -37.14 -0.06
C VAL A 361 -7.31 -37.73 1.32
N ILE A 362 -7.40 -39.06 1.48
CA ILE A 362 -6.98 -39.73 2.71
C ILE A 362 -5.48 -39.53 2.97
N ASN A 363 -4.63 -39.63 1.94
CA ASN A 363 -3.20 -39.34 2.06
C ASN A 363 -2.95 -37.90 2.54
N LEU A 364 -3.67 -36.91 2.01
CA LEU A 364 -3.57 -35.52 2.45
C LEU A 364 -3.92 -35.38 3.93
N VAL A 365 -5.04 -35.97 4.38
CA VAL A 365 -5.46 -35.92 5.78
C VAL A 365 -4.42 -36.58 6.68
N LEU A 366 -3.91 -37.75 6.28
CA LEU A 366 -2.91 -38.50 7.04
C LEU A 366 -1.60 -37.72 7.20
N LEU A 367 -1.07 -37.15 6.11
CA LEU A 367 0.17 -36.35 6.16
C LEU A 367 -0.02 -35.03 6.91
N THR A 368 -1.20 -34.41 6.80
CA THR A 368 -1.53 -33.19 7.56
C THR A 368 -1.62 -33.49 9.06
N LEU A 369 -2.27 -34.60 9.45
CA LEU A 369 -2.30 -35.05 10.84
C LEU A 369 -0.91 -35.40 11.36
N HIS A 370 -0.04 -36.00 10.52
CA HIS A 370 1.33 -36.27 10.91
C HIS A 370 2.13 -34.97 11.13
N ALA A 371 1.96 -33.98 10.26
CA ALA A 371 2.57 -32.65 10.45
C ALA A 371 2.10 -31.95 11.74
N LEU A 372 0.89 -32.25 12.23
CA LEU A 372 0.34 -31.68 13.47
C LEU A 372 0.68 -32.46 14.75
N PHE A 373 0.73 -33.79 14.69
CA PHE A 373 0.81 -34.67 15.87
C PHE A 373 2.02 -35.59 15.90
N ASP A 374 2.89 -35.54 14.88
CA ASP A 374 4.17 -36.27 14.78
C ASP A 374 4.12 -37.76 15.16
N PHE A 375 3.18 -38.52 14.60
CA PHE A 375 2.95 -39.92 14.98
C PHE A 375 3.70 -40.97 14.13
N ILE A 376 4.31 -40.61 12.99
CA ILE A 376 5.04 -41.56 12.12
C ILE A 376 6.51 -41.60 12.55
N PRO A 377 7.04 -42.75 13.03
CA PRO A 377 8.35 -42.81 13.66
C PRO A 377 9.54 -42.89 12.69
N SER A 378 9.32 -42.97 11.37
CA SER A 378 10.40 -43.17 10.39
C SER A 378 10.19 -42.42 9.08
N VAL A 379 11.25 -41.74 8.62
CA VAL A 379 11.29 -41.00 7.34
C VAL A 379 11.01 -41.90 6.14
N TYR A 380 11.45 -43.17 6.20
CA TYR A 380 11.26 -44.11 5.08
C TYR A 380 9.79 -44.43 4.83
N LEU A 381 8.95 -44.42 5.86
CA LEU A 381 7.50 -44.59 5.70
C LEU A 381 6.89 -43.40 4.95
N VAL A 382 7.36 -42.18 5.23
CA VAL A 382 6.94 -40.97 4.52
C VAL A 382 7.40 -41.02 3.05
N PHE A 383 8.60 -41.52 2.76
CA PHE A 383 9.03 -41.75 1.37
C PHE A 383 8.12 -42.72 0.61
N VAL A 384 7.68 -43.81 1.25
CA VAL A 384 6.73 -44.74 0.63
C VAL A 384 5.37 -44.08 0.38
N ILE A 385 4.88 -43.27 1.32
CA ILE A 385 3.61 -42.54 1.16
C ILE A 385 3.70 -41.53 0.03
N ILE A 386 4.81 -40.79 -0.10
CA ILE A 386 5.03 -39.80 -1.18
C ILE A 386 5.19 -40.49 -2.53
N PHE A 387 5.86 -41.64 -2.58
CA PHE A 387 5.92 -42.46 -3.79
C PHE A 387 4.53 -42.95 -4.22
N TRP A 388 3.72 -43.39 -3.26
CA TRP A 388 2.34 -43.82 -3.46
C TRP A 388 1.44 -42.67 -3.93
N GLU A 389 1.63 -41.48 -3.38
CA GLU A 389 0.94 -40.25 -3.74
C GLU A 389 1.19 -39.86 -5.21
N GLY A 390 2.44 -39.93 -5.68
CA GLY A 390 2.77 -39.74 -7.11
C GLY A 390 2.22 -40.83 -8.03
N LEU A 391 2.11 -42.08 -7.56
CA LEU A 391 1.48 -43.15 -8.33
C LEU A 391 -0.01 -42.88 -8.56
N LEU A 392 -0.75 -42.48 -7.52
CA LEU A 392 -2.19 -42.18 -7.63
C LEU A 392 -2.45 -40.97 -8.54
N GLY A 393 -1.69 -39.89 -8.39
CA GLY A 393 -1.81 -38.67 -9.19
C GLY A 393 -1.71 -38.92 -10.70
N GLY A 394 -0.59 -39.53 -11.13
CA GLY A 394 -0.37 -39.83 -12.55
C GLY A 394 -1.32 -40.91 -13.11
N LEU A 395 -1.79 -41.83 -12.27
CA LEU A 395 -2.73 -42.87 -12.67
C LEU A 395 -4.11 -42.28 -12.99
N VAL A 396 -4.64 -41.38 -12.14
CA VAL A 396 -5.94 -40.73 -12.40
C VAL A 396 -5.86 -39.85 -13.62
N TYR A 397 -4.78 -39.09 -13.80
CA TYR A 397 -4.60 -38.22 -14.96
C TYR A 397 -4.74 -38.98 -16.29
N VAL A 398 -3.93 -40.03 -16.54
CA VAL A 398 -3.96 -40.69 -17.85
C VAL A 398 -5.22 -41.55 -18.04
N ASN A 399 -5.73 -42.19 -16.99
CA ASN A 399 -6.97 -42.97 -17.10
C ASN A 399 -8.20 -42.08 -17.34
N THR A 400 -8.21 -40.83 -16.86
CA THR A 400 -9.30 -39.89 -17.14
C THR A 400 -9.40 -39.59 -18.64
N PHE A 401 -8.28 -39.28 -19.29
CA PHE A 401 -8.26 -39.04 -20.74
C PHE A 401 -8.49 -40.31 -21.56
N ALA A 402 -8.05 -41.47 -21.07
CA ALA A 402 -8.31 -42.75 -21.73
C ALA A 402 -9.81 -43.08 -21.71
N GLU A 403 -10.50 -42.89 -20.59
CA GLU A 403 -11.94 -43.15 -20.48
C GLU A 403 -12.79 -42.18 -21.30
N ILE A 404 -12.37 -40.92 -21.42
CA ILE A 404 -13.03 -39.97 -22.33
C ILE A 404 -12.87 -40.43 -23.79
N GLY A 405 -11.68 -40.93 -24.15
CA GLY A 405 -11.42 -41.50 -25.47
C GLY A 405 -12.31 -42.69 -25.83
N ASP A 406 -12.75 -43.46 -24.84
CA ASP A 406 -13.55 -44.67 -25.03
C ASP A 406 -15.07 -44.40 -24.90
N ARG A 407 -15.51 -43.56 -23.95
CA ARG A 407 -16.93 -43.34 -23.64
C ARG A 407 -17.61 -42.21 -24.40
N VAL A 408 -16.85 -41.22 -24.90
CA VAL A 408 -17.42 -40.07 -25.62
C VAL A 408 -17.51 -40.37 -27.12
N PRO A 409 -18.57 -39.94 -27.84
CA PRO A 409 -18.66 -40.06 -29.30
C PRO A 409 -17.51 -39.33 -30.02
N PRO A 410 -17.01 -39.85 -31.16
CA PRO A 410 -15.83 -39.30 -31.84
C PRO A 410 -15.96 -37.82 -32.25
N GLU A 411 -17.17 -37.36 -32.57
CA GLU A 411 -17.47 -35.96 -32.91
C GLU A 411 -17.26 -34.98 -31.75
N ASP A 412 -17.42 -35.43 -30.52
CA ASP A 412 -17.31 -34.61 -29.31
C ASP A 412 -15.98 -34.84 -28.55
N ARG A 413 -15.13 -35.77 -29.00
CA ARG A 413 -13.89 -36.16 -28.29
C ARG A 413 -12.87 -35.03 -28.22
N GLU A 414 -12.65 -34.28 -29.31
CA GLU A 414 -11.66 -33.18 -29.32
C GLU A 414 -12.02 -32.11 -28.27
N PHE A 415 -13.30 -31.70 -28.25
CA PHE A 415 -13.81 -30.73 -27.29
C PHE A 415 -13.76 -31.28 -25.85
N SER A 416 -14.18 -32.53 -25.64
CA SER A 416 -14.26 -33.15 -24.31
C SER A 416 -12.89 -33.40 -23.67
N LEU A 417 -11.91 -33.87 -24.46
CA LEU A 417 -10.51 -34.02 -24.03
C LEU A 417 -9.94 -32.66 -23.64
N GLY A 418 -10.25 -31.61 -24.41
CA GLY A 418 -9.79 -30.27 -24.12
C GLY A 418 -10.42 -29.62 -22.89
N ALA A 419 -11.75 -29.68 -22.78
CA ALA A 419 -12.49 -29.11 -21.65
C ALA A 419 -12.14 -29.77 -20.31
N THR A 420 -11.80 -31.07 -20.31
CA THR A 420 -11.42 -31.80 -19.08
C THR A 420 -10.10 -31.32 -18.49
N THR A 421 -9.17 -30.79 -19.30
CA THR A 421 -7.90 -30.22 -18.80
C THR A 421 -8.10 -29.05 -17.83
N VAL A 422 -9.26 -28.38 -17.84
CA VAL A 422 -9.55 -27.30 -16.88
C VAL A 422 -9.45 -27.79 -15.42
N SER A 423 -9.78 -29.05 -15.18
CA SER A 423 -9.77 -29.64 -13.84
C SER A 423 -8.39 -29.76 -13.21
N ASP A 424 -7.34 -30.07 -13.99
CA ASP A 424 -5.99 -30.18 -13.44
C ASP A 424 -5.51 -28.81 -12.92
N SER A 425 -5.66 -27.77 -13.74
CA SER A 425 -5.15 -26.43 -13.47
C SER A 425 -6.02 -25.71 -12.45
N GLY A 426 -7.33 -25.99 -12.45
CA GLY A 426 -8.23 -25.58 -11.38
C GLY A 426 -7.85 -26.19 -10.04
N GLY A 427 -7.49 -27.48 -10.02
CA GLY A 427 -7.01 -28.16 -8.82
C GLY A 427 -5.71 -27.56 -8.28
N ILE A 428 -4.71 -27.32 -9.15
CA ILE A 428 -3.45 -26.67 -8.78
C ILE A 428 -3.69 -25.25 -8.26
N CYS A 429 -4.60 -24.49 -8.87
CA CYS A 429 -4.93 -23.12 -8.44
C CYS A 429 -5.56 -23.10 -7.03
N ILE A 430 -6.53 -23.98 -6.77
CA ILE A 430 -7.15 -24.14 -5.44
C ILE A 430 -6.08 -24.56 -4.42
N ALA A 431 -5.23 -25.52 -4.76
CA ALA A 431 -4.14 -25.95 -3.89
C ALA A 431 -3.13 -24.84 -3.59
N GLY A 432 -2.84 -23.96 -4.56
CA GLY A 432 -1.99 -22.78 -4.37
C GLY A 432 -2.57 -21.80 -3.35
N PHE A 433 -3.88 -21.52 -3.42
CA PHE A 433 -4.55 -20.69 -2.42
C PHE A 433 -4.56 -21.34 -1.03
N ILE A 434 -4.83 -22.64 -0.95
CA ILE A 434 -4.77 -23.40 0.31
C ILE A 434 -3.34 -23.37 0.87
N GLY A 435 -2.32 -23.58 0.02
CA GLY A 435 -0.91 -23.54 0.40
C GLY A 435 -0.49 -22.19 0.99
N MET A 436 -0.96 -21.07 0.44
CA MET A 436 -0.69 -19.73 1.01
C MET A 436 -1.30 -19.59 2.41
N VAL A 437 -2.52 -20.12 2.62
CA VAL A 437 -3.15 -20.12 3.95
C VAL A 437 -2.34 -20.96 4.95
N PHE A 438 -1.80 -22.11 4.53
CA PHE A 438 -0.94 -22.95 5.35
C PHE A 438 0.45 -22.34 5.63
N GLU A 439 1.08 -21.65 4.68
CA GLU A 439 2.35 -20.94 4.88
C GLU A 439 2.17 -19.75 5.87
N ASP A 440 1.08 -18.99 5.76
CA ASP A 440 0.77 -17.88 6.67
C ASP A 440 0.40 -18.37 8.09
N TRP A 441 -0.22 -19.55 8.21
CA TRP A 441 -0.57 -20.20 9.49
C TRP A 441 0.65 -20.45 10.38
N ASN A 442 1.80 -20.81 9.80
CA ASN A 442 3.04 -21.07 10.54
C ASN A 442 3.91 -19.81 10.79
N GLY A 443 3.63 -18.68 10.12
CA GLY A 443 4.50 -17.50 10.12
C GLY A 443 4.12 -16.34 11.05
N SER A 444 2.84 -16.17 11.42
CA SER A 444 2.42 -15.09 12.35
C SER A 444 1.00 -15.29 12.88
N SER A 445 0.84 -15.91 14.05
CA SER A 445 -0.48 -16.14 14.66
C SER A 445 -1.30 -14.87 14.97
N LYS A 446 -0.70 -13.67 15.01
CA LYS A 446 -1.41 -12.42 15.41
C LYS A 446 -1.92 -11.56 14.24
N MET A 447 -1.35 -11.70 13.05
CA MET A 447 -1.79 -10.93 11.86
C MET A 447 -2.97 -11.62 11.14
N LEU A 448 -3.18 -12.91 11.43
CA LEU A 448 -4.24 -13.73 10.86
C LEU A 448 -5.62 -13.40 11.45
N GLU A 449 -5.72 -13.06 12.74
CA GLU A 449 -7.02 -12.80 13.38
C GLU A 449 -7.74 -11.58 12.76
N THR A 450 -6.99 -10.51 12.49
CA THR A 450 -7.52 -9.31 11.79
C THR A 450 -7.81 -9.58 10.31
N LYS A 451 -6.96 -10.32 9.59
CA LYS A 451 -7.22 -10.69 8.18
C LYS A 451 -8.40 -11.66 8.02
N LEU A 452 -8.55 -12.62 8.95
CA LEU A 452 -9.66 -13.55 8.99
C LEU A 452 -10.97 -12.83 9.32
N HIS A 453 -10.95 -11.88 10.27
CA HIS A 453 -12.11 -11.06 10.59
C HIS A 453 -12.56 -10.21 9.38
N ARG A 454 -11.61 -9.64 8.63
CA ARG A 454 -11.90 -8.94 7.36
C ARG A 454 -12.52 -9.86 6.32
N ALA A 455 -11.97 -11.06 6.14
CA ALA A 455 -12.50 -12.04 5.20
C ALA A 455 -13.92 -12.49 5.60
N GLN A 456 -14.18 -12.71 6.89
CA GLN A 456 -15.51 -13.04 7.42
C GLN A 456 -16.53 -11.96 7.09
N VAL A 457 -16.21 -10.69 7.35
CA VAL A 457 -17.10 -9.56 7.05
C VAL A 457 -17.41 -9.48 5.55
N LEU A 458 -16.40 -9.64 4.69
CA LEU A 458 -16.58 -9.63 3.23
C LEU A 458 -17.43 -10.82 2.74
N VAL A 459 -17.24 -12.01 3.32
CA VAL A 459 -18.06 -13.19 3.01
C VAL A 459 -19.52 -12.98 3.41
N VAL A 460 -19.79 -12.37 4.57
CA VAL A 460 -21.16 -12.05 5.02
C VAL A 460 -21.82 -11.05 4.06
N ILE A 461 -21.10 -10.01 3.62
CA ILE A 461 -21.61 -9.03 2.64
C ILE A 461 -21.88 -9.69 1.29
N LEU A 462 -20.93 -10.49 0.80
CA LEU A 462 -21.06 -11.22 -0.47
C LEU A 462 -22.24 -12.20 -0.41
N PHE A 463 -22.39 -12.95 0.67
CA PHE A 463 -23.51 -13.84 0.90
C PHE A 463 -24.84 -13.08 0.92
N GLY A 464 -24.91 -11.97 1.64
CA GLY A 464 -26.11 -11.13 1.72
C GLY A 464 -26.49 -10.50 0.36
N PHE A 465 -25.50 -10.07 -0.42
CA PHE A 465 -25.71 -9.57 -1.77
C PHE A 465 -26.17 -10.68 -2.74
N LEU A 466 -25.57 -11.88 -2.66
CA LEU A 466 -26.03 -13.04 -3.42
C LEU A 466 -27.44 -13.48 -3.01
N TYR A 467 -27.80 -13.37 -1.73
CA TYR A 467 -29.15 -13.63 -1.24
C TYR A 467 -30.16 -12.60 -1.76
N LEU A 468 -29.78 -11.33 -1.91
CA LEU A 468 -30.63 -10.33 -2.58
C LEU A 468 -30.84 -10.63 -4.07
N LEU A 469 -29.82 -11.18 -4.76
CA LEU A 469 -29.88 -11.48 -6.20
C LEU A 469 -30.54 -12.81 -6.56
N LYS A 470 -30.40 -13.83 -5.71
CA LYS A 470 -30.87 -15.22 -5.99
C LYS A 470 -31.82 -15.80 -4.93
N GLY A 471 -31.97 -15.12 -3.79
CA GLY A 471 -32.83 -15.58 -2.69
C GLY A 471 -34.30 -15.36 -2.97
N ASN A 472 -35.14 -16.04 -2.19
CA ASN A 472 -36.59 -15.97 -2.35
C ASN A 472 -37.11 -14.56 -2.01
N GLU A 473 -37.83 -13.93 -2.93
CA GLU A 473 -38.22 -12.51 -2.84
C GLU A 473 -39.05 -12.19 -1.59
N HIS A 474 -39.80 -13.16 -1.08
CA HIS A 474 -40.69 -12.99 0.08
C HIS A 474 -40.12 -13.53 1.40
N GLY A 475 -38.88 -14.00 1.44
CA GLY A 475 -38.24 -14.50 2.66
C GLY A 475 -38.77 -15.85 3.16
N PRO A 476 -38.46 -16.26 4.39
CA PRO A 476 -38.92 -17.53 4.97
C PRO A 476 -40.46 -17.57 5.10
N ALA A 477 -41.03 -18.78 5.01
CA ALA A 477 -42.46 -19.05 4.79
C ALA A 477 -43.44 -18.37 5.77
N PHE A 478 -42.98 -17.93 6.94
CA PHE A 478 -43.79 -17.21 7.92
C PHE A 478 -43.99 -15.72 7.58
N ILE A 479 -43.00 -15.07 6.95
CA ILE A 479 -43.02 -13.63 6.60
C ILE A 479 -43.57 -13.41 5.18
N SER A 480 -43.51 -14.45 4.34
CA SER A 480 -43.86 -14.34 2.92
C SER A 480 -45.32 -13.98 2.65
N LYS A 481 -46.25 -14.42 3.51
CA LYS A 481 -47.70 -14.11 3.40
C LYS A 481 -48.03 -12.64 3.67
N LEU A 482 -47.25 -11.98 4.51
CA LEU A 482 -47.43 -10.56 4.84
C LEU A 482 -46.76 -9.68 3.78
N SER A 483 -45.58 -10.11 3.30
CA SER A 483 -44.79 -9.45 2.25
C SER A 483 -45.50 -9.44 0.89
N SER A 484 -46.17 -10.54 0.51
CA SER A 484 -46.88 -10.65 -0.77
C SER A 484 -48.12 -9.75 -0.88
N TYR A 485 -48.71 -9.35 0.26
CA TYR A 485 -49.91 -8.49 0.28
C TYR A 485 -49.59 -7.01 -0.02
N LEU A 486 -48.33 -6.59 0.10
CA LEU A 486 -47.93 -5.18 0.16
C LEU A 486 -47.09 -4.69 -1.03
N THR A 487 -46.83 -5.50 -2.08
CA THR A 487 -45.71 -5.20 -3.01
C THR A 487 -46.05 -5.19 -4.51
N GLY A 488 -45.53 -4.18 -5.24
CA GLY A 488 -45.57 -4.08 -6.71
C GLY A 488 -44.22 -4.08 -7.46
N THR A 489 -43.06 -3.89 -6.81
CA THR A 489 -41.73 -3.89 -7.49
C THR A 489 -40.52 -4.33 -6.63
N VAL A 490 -40.47 -4.04 -5.32
CA VAL A 490 -39.40 -4.48 -4.39
C VAL A 490 -40.02 -4.85 -3.05
N THR A 491 -39.76 -6.05 -2.53
CA THR A 491 -40.43 -6.52 -1.31
C THR A 491 -39.90 -5.84 -0.05
N ILE A 492 -40.78 -5.68 0.97
CA ILE A 492 -40.41 -5.15 2.29
C ILE A 492 -39.26 -5.96 2.90
N TRP A 493 -39.23 -7.27 2.63
CA TRP A 493 -38.16 -8.16 3.07
C TRP A 493 -36.82 -7.85 2.40
N GLN A 494 -36.79 -7.66 1.08
CA GLN A 494 -35.58 -7.26 0.36
C GLN A 494 -35.05 -5.90 0.84
N VAL A 495 -35.94 -4.93 1.10
CA VAL A 495 -35.56 -3.63 1.66
C VAL A 495 -34.97 -3.78 3.07
N ALA A 496 -35.58 -4.60 3.93
CA ALA A 496 -35.06 -4.85 5.27
C ALA A 496 -33.69 -5.53 5.25
N VAL A 497 -33.52 -6.56 4.41
CA VAL A 497 -32.22 -7.26 4.22
C VAL A 497 -31.17 -6.31 3.66
N ALA A 498 -31.52 -5.47 2.67
CA ALA A 498 -30.62 -4.47 2.12
C ALA A 498 -30.22 -3.41 3.18
N LEU A 499 -31.16 -2.97 4.02
CA LEU A 499 -30.89 -2.06 5.13
C LEU A 499 -29.97 -2.69 6.18
N PHE A 500 -30.20 -3.94 6.57
CA PHE A 500 -29.33 -4.64 7.51
C PHE A 500 -27.93 -4.90 6.94
N LEU A 501 -27.82 -5.24 5.66
CA LEU A 501 -26.54 -5.32 4.94
C LEU A 501 -25.82 -3.99 4.93
N TRP A 502 -26.54 -2.91 4.65
CA TRP A 502 -25.99 -1.55 4.66
C TRP A 502 -25.50 -1.15 6.04
N LEU A 503 -26.29 -1.40 7.09
CA LEU A 503 -25.89 -1.15 8.48
C LEU A 503 -24.69 -2.02 8.90
N TYR A 504 -24.66 -3.28 8.49
CA TYR A 504 -23.53 -4.18 8.75
C TYR A 504 -22.26 -3.72 8.02
N PHE A 505 -22.39 -3.28 6.77
CA PHE A 505 -21.30 -2.67 6.00
C PHE A 505 -20.78 -1.40 6.69
N CYS A 506 -21.67 -0.48 7.07
CA CYS A 506 -21.29 0.76 7.77
C CYS A 506 -20.61 0.47 9.12
N ARG A 507 -21.12 -0.50 9.88
CA ARG A 507 -20.55 -0.88 11.18
C ARG A 507 -19.15 -1.47 11.06
N ASN A 508 -18.91 -2.31 10.05
CA ASN A 508 -17.62 -2.98 9.84
C ASN A 508 -16.74 -2.27 8.78
N PHE A 509 -17.10 -1.05 8.39
CA PHE A 509 -16.39 -0.31 7.34
C PHE A 509 -14.90 -0.16 7.67
N THR A 510 -14.58 0.19 8.93
CA THR A 510 -13.21 0.35 9.43
C THR A 510 -12.41 -0.96 9.35
N THR A 511 -13.05 -2.08 9.66
CA THR A 511 -12.46 -3.42 9.54
C THR A 511 -12.17 -3.72 8.07
N ILE A 512 -13.15 -3.52 7.17
CA ILE A 512 -13.03 -3.76 5.72
C ILE A 512 -11.91 -2.94 5.09
N THR A 513 -11.85 -1.64 5.38
CA THR A 513 -10.81 -0.75 4.87
C THR A 513 -9.46 -0.95 5.56
N GLY A 514 -9.42 -1.74 6.63
CA GLY A 514 -8.22 -1.95 7.42
C GLY A 514 -7.73 -0.73 8.20
N LEU A 515 -8.66 0.15 8.56
CA LEU A 515 -8.44 1.33 9.41
C LEU A 515 -8.42 0.99 10.91
N GLU A 516 -8.45 -0.30 11.26
CA GLU A 516 -8.24 -0.75 12.63
C GLU A 516 -6.77 -0.64 13.02
N CYS A 517 -6.54 -0.20 14.26
CA CYS A 517 -5.21 -0.09 14.82
C CYS A 517 -4.66 -1.49 15.09
N PRO A 518 -3.52 -1.89 14.50
CA PRO A 518 -2.90 -3.18 14.80
C PRO A 518 -2.48 -3.21 16.28
N GLU A 519 -2.63 -4.37 16.94
CA GLU A 519 -2.43 -4.54 18.39
C GLU A 519 -1.18 -3.87 19.02
N PRO A 520 0.02 -3.80 18.38
CA PRO A 520 1.14 -3.11 18.99
C PRO A 520 0.98 -1.57 19.09
N LEU A 521 0.09 -0.96 18.30
CA LEU A 521 -0.13 0.49 18.26
C LEU A 521 -1.39 0.95 18.98
N ILE A 522 -2.28 0.03 19.38
CA ILE A 522 -3.53 0.33 20.13
C ILE A 522 -3.23 1.05 21.45
N HIS A 523 -2.08 0.76 22.06
CA HIS A 523 -1.65 1.39 23.31
C HIS A 523 -0.87 2.69 23.12
N ALA A 524 -0.46 3.02 21.89
CA ALA A 524 0.38 4.20 21.61
C ALA A 524 -0.45 5.44 21.25
N TYR A 525 -1.52 5.27 20.47
CA TYR A 525 -2.36 6.37 19.97
C TYR A 525 -3.83 6.16 20.30
N THR A 526 -4.59 7.26 20.41
CA THR A 526 -6.05 7.16 20.45
C THR A 526 -6.58 6.58 19.13
N PRO A 527 -7.63 5.75 19.16
CA PRO A 527 -8.17 5.14 17.94
C PRO A 527 -8.56 6.16 16.87
N GLY A 528 -9.19 7.28 17.29
CA GLY A 528 -9.60 8.34 16.37
C GLY A 528 -8.42 9.06 15.71
N PHE A 529 -7.35 9.34 16.47
CA PHE A 529 -6.15 9.94 15.91
C PHE A 529 -5.42 8.97 14.98
N PHE A 530 -5.31 7.69 15.36
CA PHE A 530 -4.69 6.68 14.53
C PHE A 530 -5.37 6.54 13.17
N GLN A 531 -6.71 6.48 13.13
CA GLN A 531 -7.48 6.47 11.88
C GLN A 531 -7.20 7.69 11.01
N ALA A 532 -7.14 8.88 11.62
CA ALA A 532 -6.80 10.11 10.91
C ALA A 532 -5.38 10.05 10.30
N THR A 533 -4.41 9.45 11.00
CA THR A 533 -3.05 9.27 10.46
C THR A 533 -3.01 8.28 9.29
N GLN A 534 -3.83 7.21 9.30
CA GLN A 534 -3.90 6.26 8.20
C GLN A 534 -4.50 6.90 6.95
N ILE A 535 -5.57 7.68 7.10
CA ILE A 535 -6.15 8.46 6.00
C ILE A 535 -5.10 9.42 5.43
N THR A 536 -4.36 10.12 6.29
CA THR A 536 -3.29 11.02 5.87
C THR A 536 -2.18 10.27 5.13
N THR A 537 -1.80 9.08 5.60
CA THR A 537 -0.78 8.21 4.98
C THR A 537 -1.22 7.74 3.59
N ALA A 538 -2.49 7.33 3.44
CA ALA A 538 -3.05 6.93 2.15
C ALA A 538 -3.14 8.11 1.17
N LEU A 539 -3.50 9.29 1.67
CA LEU A 539 -3.48 10.52 0.88
C LEU A 539 -2.06 10.84 0.40
N ASP A 540 -1.07 10.83 1.29
CA ASP A 540 0.33 11.10 0.94
C ASP A 540 0.86 10.11 -0.11
N ALA A 541 0.61 8.80 0.07
CA ALA A 541 1.00 7.78 -0.89
C ALA A 541 0.35 8.00 -2.27
N GLY A 542 -0.94 8.36 -2.31
CA GLY A 542 -1.65 8.62 -3.56
C GLY A 542 -1.14 9.86 -4.29
N PHE A 543 -0.95 10.97 -3.58
CA PHE A 543 -0.40 12.20 -4.13
C PHE A 543 1.04 12.05 -4.62
N TRP A 544 1.90 11.35 -3.88
CA TRP A 544 3.27 11.05 -4.34
C TRP A 544 3.31 10.10 -5.53
N THR A 545 2.32 9.22 -5.67
CA THR A 545 2.22 8.32 -6.84
C THR A 545 1.77 9.07 -8.09
N ALA A 546 0.84 10.02 -7.95
CA ALA A 546 0.38 10.86 -9.06
C ALA A 546 1.38 11.93 -9.50
N MET A 547 2.37 12.27 -8.66
CA MET A 547 3.27 13.41 -8.89
C MET A 547 4.04 13.37 -10.22
N SER A 548 4.30 12.20 -10.80
CA SER A 548 4.99 12.08 -12.09
C SER A 548 4.11 12.43 -13.31
N ILE A 549 2.80 12.61 -13.12
CA ILE A 549 1.82 12.90 -14.17
C ILE A 549 1.85 14.40 -14.50
N LYS A 550 2.27 14.74 -15.73
CA LYS A 550 2.45 16.13 -16.17
C LYS A 550 1.16 16.98 -16.26
N PRO A 551 0.05 16.49 -16.84
CA PRO A 551 -1.17 17.30 -16.88
C PRO A 551 -1.77 17.45 -15.47
N LYS A 552 -1.85 18.68 -14.97
CA LYS A 552 -2.29 18.99 -13.60
C LYS A 552 -3.68 18.44 -13.28
N TRP A 553 -4.65 18.61 -14.17
CA TRP A 553 -6.01 18.11 -13.97
C TRP A 553 -6.03 16.57 -13.85
N LEU A 554 -5.19 15.86 -14.61
CA LEU A 554 -5.09 14.40 -14.56
C LEU A 554 -4.33 13.96 -13.32
N CYS A 555 -3.28 14.68 -12.93
CA CYS A 555 -2.55 14.46 -11.69
C CYS A 555 -3.49 14.58 -10.48
N ASP A 556 -4.35 15.61 -10.45
CA ASP A 556 -5.30 15.84 -9.36
C ASP A 556 -6.42 14.77 -9.31
N ILE A 557 -6.83 14.20 -10.45
CA ILE A 557 -7.79 13.08 -10.47
C ILE A 557 -7.09 11.77 -10.07
N ALA A 558 -5.92 11.51 -10.64
CA ALA A 558 -5.13 10.31 -10.36
C ALA A 558 -4.70 10.25 -8.89
N SER A 559 -4.39 11.39 -8.26
CA SER A 559 -4.05 11.45 -6.84
C SER A 559 -5.19 10.94 -5.98
N LEU A 560 -6.44 11.32 -6.26
CA LEU A 560 -7.62 10.81 -5.55
C LEU A 560 -7.84 9.31 -5.79
N VAL A 561 -7.70 8.86 -7.04
CA VAL A 561 -7.88 7.44 -7.39
C VAL A 561 -6.83 6.58 -6.68
N PHE A 562 -5.57 7.00 -6.69
CA PHE A 562 -4.50 6.30 -5.96
C PHE A 562 -4.70 6.39 -4.45
N SER A 563 -5.13 7.52 -3.91
CA SER A 563 -5.45 7.63 -2.47
C SER A 563 -6.57 6.69 -2.06
N MET A 564 -7.62 6.54 -2.88
CA MET A 564 -8.68 5.56 -2.64
C MET A 564 -8.15 4.12 -2.68
N TYR A 565 -7.29 3.80 -3.64
CA TYR A 565 -6.60 2.51 -3.68
C TYR A 565 -5.78 2.25 -2.41
N TYR A 566 -4.97 3.22 -1.99
CA TYR A 566 -4.12 3.10 -0.81
C TYR A 566 -4.90 3.09 0.51
N LEU A 567 -6.14 3.59 0.52
CA LEU A 567 -7.03 3.46 1.67
C LEU A 567 -7.43 2.00 1.92
N PHE A 568 -7.57 1.18 0.87
CA PHE A 568 -7.81 -0.26 0.99
C PHE A 568 -6.51 -1.07 1.13
N ALA A 569 -5.40 -0.59 0.56
CA ALA A 569 -4.09 -1.23 0.58
C ALA A 569 -3.09 -0.48 1.50
N LEU A 570 -3.43 -0.34 2.79
CA LEU A 570 -2.67 0.50 3.72
C LEU A 570 -1.22 0.04 3.91
N GLU A 571 -0.92 -1.26 3.94
CA GLU A 571 0.45 -1.78 4.03
C GLU A 571 1.33 -1.27 2.87
N GLN A 572 0.76 -1.21 1.65
CA GLN A 572 1.45 -0.67 0.49
C GLN A 572 1.58 0.86 0.57
N ALA A 573 0.58 1.54 1.14
CA ALA A 573 0.65 2.97 1.40
C ALA A 573 1.81 3.30 2.34
N GLU A 574 1.94 2.56 3.44
CA GLU A 574 3.05 2.71 4.40
C GLU A 574 4.40 2.41 3.76
N ALA A 575 4.51 1.33 2.97
CA ALA A 575 5.72 1.01 2.24
C ALA A 575 6.11 2.12 1.25
N LYS A 576 5.14 2.67 0.52
CA LYS A 576 5.34 3.79 -0.40
C LYS A 576 5.79 5.04 0.33
N VAL A 577 5.15 5.37 1.45
CA VAL A 577 5.51 6.53 2.28
C VAL A 577 6.92 6.39 2.83
N ARG A 578 7.29 5.21 3.34
CA ARG A 578 8.64 4.92 3.84
C ARG A 578 9.69 5.06 2.74
N GLN A 579 9.39 4.60 1.52
CA GLN A 579 10.28 4.73 0.36
C GLN A 579 10.46 6.19 -0.07
N VAL A 580 9.40 6.99 -0.09
CA VAL A 580 9.51 8.41 -0.48
C VAL A 580 10.24 9.22 0.60
N ARG A 581 10.01 8.92 1.88
CA ARG A 581 10.68 9.59 3.01
C ARG A 581 12.20 9.40 3.03
N SER A 582 12.73 8.30 2.47
CA SER A 582 14.18 8.10 2.37
C SER A 582 14.85 8.96 1.28
N VAL A 583 14.07 9.46 0.31
CA VAL A 583 14.54 10.34 -0.79
C VAL A 583 13.65 11.59 -0.88
N LEU A 584 13.47 12.24 0.28
CA LEU A 584 12.56 13.36 0.42
C LEU A 584 13.06 14.59 -0.36
N THR A 585 12.19 15.20 -1.15
CA THR A 585 12.45 16.45 -1.88
C THR A 585 11.52 17.55 -1.37
N VAL A 586 11.84 18.82 -1.66
CA VAL A 586 10.98 19.96 -1.29
C VAL A 586 9.59 19.84 -1.92
N GLU A 587 9.52 19.38 -3.17
CA GLU A 587 8.26 19.15 -3.87
C GLU A 587 7.45 18.01 -3.24
N HIS A 588 8.10 16.92 -2.80
CA HIS A 588 7.42 15.86 -2.06
C HIS A 588 6.73 16.41 -0.80
N LEU A 589 7.40 17.31 -0.07
CA LEU A 589 6.85 17.96 1.13
C LEU A 589 5.67 18.88 0.80
N ARG A 590 5.82 19.75 -0.21
CA ARG A 590 4.78 20.71 -0.60
C ARG A 590 3.53 20.03 -1.15
N VAL A 591 3.69 19.01 -1.99
CA VAL A 591 2.58 18.23 -2.54
C VAL A 591 1.82 17.50 -1.42
N SER A 592 2.54 16.87 -0.48
CA SER A 592 1.91 16.18 0.65
C SER A 592 1.22 17.14 1.60
N TRP A 593 1.83 18.27 1.96
CA TRP A 593 1.27 19.15 3.00
C TRP A 593 0.20 20.10 2.47
N ASN A 594 0.32 20.60 1.24
CA ASN A 594 -0.68 21.52 0.65
C ASN A 594 -1.90 20.79 0.04
N LYS A 595 -2.00 19.45 0.16
CA LYS A 595 -3.04 18.64 -0.48
C LYS A 595 -4.47 19.09 -0.14
N ALA A 596 -4.69 19.67 1.04
CA ALA A 596 -6.00 20.16 1.46
C ALA A 596 -6.56 21.29 0.57
N THR A 597 -5.68 22.06 -0.09
CA THR A 597 -6.07 23.16 -0.99
C THR A 597 -6.44 22.70 -2.41
N THR A 598 -6.31 21.40 -2.72
CA THR A 598 -6.67 20.87 -4.03
C THR A 598 -8.18 21.02 -4.28
N PRO A 599 -8.62 21.28 -5.53
CA PRO A 599 -10.01 21.64 -5.81
C PRO A 599 -11.00 20.59 -5.29
N TYR A 600 -10.69 19.31 -5.48
CA TYR A 600 -11.56 18.21 -5.07
C TYR A 600 -11.59 18.00 -3.55
N LEU A 601 -10.44 17.95 -2.87
CA LEU A 601 -10.42 17.80 -1.41
C LEU A 601 -11.03 19.03 -0.73
N SER A 602 -10.86 20.22 -1.30
CA SER A 602 -11.50 21.44 -0.79
C SER A 602 -13.02 21.39 -0.88
N ILE A 603 -13.60 20.77 -1.92
CA ILE A 603 -15.04 20.57 -2.06
C ILE A 603 -15.53 19.59 -0.99
N VAL A 604 -14.84 18.45 -0.83
CA VAL A 604 -15.18 17.45 0.20
C VAL A 604 -15.09 18.06 1.60
N ALA A 605 -14.04 18.84 1.87
CA ALA A 605 -13.87 19.55 3.13
C ALA A 605 -15.01 20.56 3.35
N LYS A 606 -15.39 21.36 2.34
CA LYS A 606 -16.51 22.31 2.43
C LYS A 606 -17.85 21.64 2.72
N VAL A 607 -18.08 20.41 2.24
CA VAL A 607 -19.31 19.65 2.52
C VAL A 607 -19.36 19.16 3.97
N ARG A 608 -18.22 18.74 4.54
CA ARG A 608 -18.13 18.30 5.95
C ARG A 608 -17.99 19.45 6.96
N ARG A 609 -17.49 20.60 6.53
CA ARG A 609 -17.30 21.78 7.38
C ARG A 609 -18.65 22.44 7.68
N PRO A 610 -19.01 22.67 8.96
CA PRO A 610 -20.12 23.56 9.27
C PRO A 610 -19.82 24.97 8.75
N ARG A 611 -20.84 25.70 8.28
CA ARG A 611 -20.69 27.11 7.92
C ARG A 611 -20.49 27.94 9.19
N LEU A 612 -19.23 28.13 9.58
CA LEU A 612 -18.85 28.83 10.82
C LEU A 612 -18.83 30.35 10.67
N THR A 613 -18.69 30.87 9.44
CA THR A 613 -18.72 32.31 9.13
C THR A 613 -19.69 32.58 7.98
N SER A 614 -20.30 33.77 8.00
CA SER A 614 -21.16 34.27 6.92
C SER A 614 -20.35 34.83 5.76
N TYR A 615 -19.15 35.35 6.04
CA TYR A 615 -18.25 35.93 5.05
C TYR A 615 -17.06 35.01 4.78
N PRO A 616 -16.60 34.89 3.52
CA PRO A 616 -15.40 34.15 3.18
C PRO A 616 -14.13 34.89 3.62
N PRO A 617 -12.99 34.18 3.77
CA PRO A 617 -11.70 34.79 4.06
C PRO A 617 -11.28 35.76 2.95
N ARG A 618 -10.70 36.90 3.33
CA ARG A 618 -10.31 37.96 2.38
C ARG A 618 -8.78 38.09 2.32
N PRO A 619 -8.16 38.07 1.12
CA PRO A 619 -6.72 38.32 1.00
C PRO A 619 -6.44 39.81 1.25
N ILE A 620 -5.39 40.10 2.02
CA ILE A 620 -4.90 41.44 2.32
C ILE A 620 -3.39 41.53 2.10
N GLN A 621 -2.90 42.72 1.80
CA GLN A 621 -1.48 43.03 1.63
C GLN A 621 -1.10 44.06 2.69
N ILE A 622 -0.16 43.72 3.57
CA ILE A 622 0.30 44.59 4.66
C ILE A 622 1.65 45.17 4.24
N SER A 623 1.74 46.49 4.14
CA SER A 623 3.01 47.16 3.87
C SER A 623 3.99 47.00 5.04
N ARG A 624 5.28 46.87 4.74
CA ARG A 624 6.32 46.85 5.78
C ARG A 624 6.67 48.26 6.24
N PRO A 625 7.15 48.44 7.48
CA PRO A 625 7.71 49.71 7.94
C PRO A 625 8.87 50.17 7.05
N GLN A 626 9.02 51.49 6.88
CA GLN A 626 10.10 52.06 6.05
C GLN A 626 11.52 51.71 6.54
N GLN A 627 11.65 51.37 7.82
CA GLN A 627 12.90 50.99 8.46
C GLN A 627 13.29 49.52 8.26
N SER A 628 12.40 48.67 7.70
CA SER A 628 12.70 47.26 7.47
C SER A 628 13.78 47.09 6.40
N SER A 629 14.61 46.05 6.57
CA SER A 629 15.59 45.63 5.56
C SER A 629 14.93 45.13 4.27
N TYR A 630 13.64 44.76 4.33
CA TYR A 630 12.88 44.22 3.22
C TYR A 630 11.75 45.19 2.85
N LYS A 631 11.48 45.34 1.54
CA LYS A 631 10.50 46.30 1.02
C LYS A 631 9.24 45.67 0.44
N GLU A 632 9.23 44.36 0.22
CA GLU A 632 8.09 43.65 -0.35
C GLU A 632 6.91 43.63 0.65
N PRO A 633 5.67 43.91 0.24
CA PRO A 633 4.51 43.81 1.11
C PRO A 633 4.29 42.34 1.55
N VAL A 634 3.81 42.17 2.78
CA VAL A 634 3.52 40.85 3.35
C VAL A 634 2.10 40.46 2.98
N SER A 635 1.94 39.26 2.41
CA SER A 635 0.63 38.70 2.08
C SER A 635 0.00 38.09 3.32
N ALA A 636 -1.28 38.35 3.57
CA ALA A 636 -2.00 37.80 4.70
C ALA A 636 -3.48 37.54 4.35
N TRP A 637 -4.13 36.72 5.17
CA TRP A 637 -5.56 36.42 5.05
C TRP A 637 -6.31 36.94 6.27
N LEU A 638 -7.33 37.76 6.03
CA LEU A 638 -8.23 38.29 7.04
C LEU A 638 -9.48 37.40 7.15
N TYR A 639 -9.67 36.82 8.33
CA TYR A 639 -10.87 36.08 8.70
C TYR A 639 -11.66 36.93 9.70
N PHE A 640 -12.80 37.43 9.26
CA PHE A 640 -13.69 38.25 10.10
C PHE A 640 -15.14 37.97 9.74
N ASP A 641 -15.94 37.63 10.74
CA ASP A 641 -17.36 37.30 10.56
C ASP A 641 -18.24 38.55 10.70
N GLY A 642 -18.05 39.51 9.78
CA GLY A 642 -18.80 40.77 9.72
C GLY A 642 -18.54 41.59 8.45
N PRO A 643 -19.38 42.62 8.19
CA PRO A 643 -19.12 43.58 7.12
C PRO A 643 -17.86 44.42 7.43
N LEU A 644 -17.19 44.94 6.39
CA LEU A 644 -15.96 45.74 6.57
C LEU A 644 -16.17 46.99 7.43
N SER A 645 -17.36 47.58 7.43
CA SER A 645 -17.69 48.70 8.32
C SER A 645 -17.63 48.32 9.80
N ALA A 646 -17.93 47.08 10.15
CA ALA A 646 -17.82 46.59 11.52
C ALA A 646 -16.37 46.33 11.94
N LEU A 647 -15.44 46.19 10.98
CA LEU A 647 -14.02 46.03 11.25
C LEU A 647 -13.41 47.31 11.84
N GLU A 648 -13.87 48.48 11.38
CA GLU A 648 -13.38 49.79 11.85
C GLU A 648 -13.52 49.95 13.39
N ASN A 649 -14.59 49.40 13.94
CA ASN A 649 -14.91 49.47 15.37
C ASN A 649 -14.24 48.37 16.22
N GLN A 650 -13.48 47.45 15.62
CA GLN A 650 -12.81 46.39 16.36
C GLN A 650 -11.56 46.92 17.08
N THR A 651 -11.37 46.48 18.33
CA THR A 651 -10.22 46.86 19.16
C THR A 651 -9.32 45.67 19.50
N CYS A 652 -9.69 44.47 19.08
CA CYS A 652 -8.96 43.23 19.34
C CYS A 652 -8.55 42.61 18.00
N VAL A 653 -7.36 42.00 17.94
CA VAL A 653 -6.85 41.32 16.75
C VAL A 653 -6.12 40.05 17.18
N VAL A 654 -6.33 38.97 16.44
CA VAL A 654 -5.53 37.74 16.58
C VAL A 654 -4.58 37.66 15.39
N LEU A 655 -3.27 37.67 15.63
CA LEU A 655 -2.24 37.55 14.60
C LEU A 655 -1.69 36.11 14.61
N ASP A 656 -2.00 35.36 13.55
CA ASP A 656 -1.70 33.94 13.41
C ASP A 656 -0.52 33.67 12.47
N PHE A 657 0.36 32.79 12.90
CA PHE A 657 1.48 32.25 12.14
C PHE A 657 1.19 30.78 11.81
N PRO A 658 0.88 30.43 10.54
CA PRO A 658 0.61 29.04 10.18
C PRO A 658 1.87 28.18 10.28
N GLY A 659 1.70 26.91 10.67
CA GLY A 659 2.75 25.91 10.69
C GLY A 659 3.25 25.47 9.31
N GLY A 660 3.85 24.28 9.23
CA GLY A 660 4.33 23.69 7.97
C GLY A 660 5.85 23.61 7.82
N GLY A 661 6.58 23.54 8.93
CA GLY A 661 8.02 23.30 8.93
C GLY A 661 8.85 24.38 8.21
N PHE A 662 8.33 25.62 8.14
CA PHE A 662 8.90 26.74 7.39
C PHE A 662 8.94 26.57 5.85
N VAL A 663 8.55 25.40 5.31
CA VAL A 663 8.75 25.03 3.89
C VAL A 663 7.43 24.94 3.11
N ALA A 664 6.33 24.59 3.79
CA ALA A 664 5.02 24.41 3.16
C ALA A 664 3.89 24.97 4.05
N LEU A 665 2.65 24.69 3.65
CA LEU A 665 1.38 25.18 4.20
C LEU A 665 1.16 26.69 4.09
N SER A 666 -0.02 27.04 3.60
CA SER A 666 -0.54 28.40 3.56
C SER A 666 -1.54 28.62 4.72
N PRO A 667 -1.96 29.87 4.98
CA PRO A 667 -3.10 30.13 5.87
C PRO A 667 -4.37 29.35 5.48
N ARG A 668 -4.56 29.03 4.20
CA ARG A 668 -5.75 28.31 3.71
C ARG A 668 -5.79 26.84 4.16
N ASP A 669 -4.64 26.22 4.38
CA ASP A 669 -4.57 24.87 4.94
C ASP A 669 -5.05 24.82 6.40
N HIS A 670 -5.11 25.98 7.06
CA HIS A 670 -5.55 26.14 8.45
C HIS A 670 -6.98 26.73 8.56
N ASP A 671 -7.74 26.78 7.45
CA ASP A 671 -9.09 27.34 7.39
C ASP A 671 -10.02 26.80 8.49
N ASP A 672 -9.90 25.50 8.85
CA ASP A 672 -10.77 24.85 9.85
C ASP A 672 -10.75 25.57 11.20
N ARG A 673 -9.55 25.80 11.75
CA ARG A 673 -9.41 26.48 13.05
C ARG A 673 -9.64 28.00 12.92
N LEU A 674 -9.19 28.60 11.81
CA LEU A 674 -9.23 30.06 11.64
C LEU A 674 -10.67 30.56 11.44
N LEU A 675 -11.47 29.83 10.66
CA LEU A 675 -12.91 30.12 10.52
C LEU A 675 -13.66 29.88 11.83
N ALA A 676 -13.28 28.85 12.60
CA ALA A 676 -13.87 28.58 13.91
C ALA A 676 -13.57 29.69 14.92
N TRP A 677 -12.33 30.18 14.95
CA TRP A 677 -11.92 31.31 15.76
C TRP A 677 -12.65 32.58 15.36
N ALA A 678 -12.65 32.94 14.06
CA ALA A 678 -13.34 34.13 13.58
C ALA A 678 -14.86 34.09 13.84
N GLY A 679 -15.50 32.94 13.61
CA GLY A 679 -16.94 32.76 13.82
C GLY A 679 -17.36 32.81 15.29
N LYS A 680 -16.58 32.22 16.21
CA LYS A 680 -16.91 32.17 17.64
C LYS A 680 -16.40 33.38 18.45
N LEU A 681 -15.26 33.96 18.09
CA LEU A 681 -14.72 35.16 18.76
C LEU A 681 -15.36 36.43 18.23
N LYS A 682 -15.79 36.47 16.96
CA LYS A 682 -16.24 37.68 16.25
C LYS A 682 -15.19 38.80 16.21
N VAL A 683 -13.91 38.41 16.32
CA VAL A 683 -12.72 39.27 16.29
C VAL A 683 -11.97 39.02 14.98
N PRO A 684 -11.33 40.04 14.37
CA PRO A 684 -10.51 39.83 13.18
C PRO A 684 -9.29 38.95 13.48
N VAL A 685 -9.20 37.83 12.77
CA VAL A 685 -8.04 36.92 12.78
C VAL A 685 -7.25 37.14 11.49
N VAL A 686 -6.00 37.58 11.62
CA VAL A 686 -5.09 37.84 10.51
C VAL A 686 -4.03 36.74 10.50
N SER A 687 -4.06 35.87 9.51
CA SER A 687 -3.06 34.80 9.35
C SER A 687 -2.07 35.16 8.25
N LEU A 688 -0.77 35.15 8.58
CA LEU A 688 0.29 35.61 7.68
C LEU A 688 0.72 34.51 6.70
N ASP A 689 0.73 34.84 5.41
CA ASP A 689 1.30 34.00 4.35
C ASP A 689 2.78 34.36 4.15
N TYR A 690 3.57 34.12 5.20
CA TYR A 690 5.01 34.43 5.20
C TYR A 690 5.77 33.60 4.16
N LYS A 691 6.87 34.16 3.66
CA LYS A 691 7.68 33.51 2.63
C LYS A 691 8.36 32.25 3.18
N LYS A 692 8.34 31.19 2.38
CA LYS A 692 8.80 29.85 2.78
C LYS A 692 10.25 29.60 2.36
N ALA A 693 10.92 28.73 3.12
CA ALA A 693 12.19 28.15 2.77
C ALA A 693 12.01 27.01 1.72
N PRO A 694 13.04 26.66 0.93
CA PRO A 694 14.42 27.18 0.92
C PRO A 694 14.63 28.49 0.15
N GLU A 695 13.62 29.02 -0.54
CA GLU A 695 13.74 30.24 -1.35
C GLU A 695 14.03 31.46 -0.46
N TYR A 696 13.39 31.52 0.71
CA TYR A 696 13.58 32.56 1.71
C TYR A 696 14.01 31.92 3.05
N PRO A 697 15.32 31.68 3.25
CA PRO A 697 15.83 31.06 4.47
C PRO A 697 15.72 31.99 5.69
N TYR A 698 15.90 31.43 6.88
CA TYR A 698 16.04 32.16 8.14
C TYR A 698 17.05 33.30 8.01
N PRO A 699 16.77 34.53 8.52
CA PRO A 699 15.64 34.94 9.36
C PRO A 699 14.48 35.63 8.61
N HIS A 700 14.29 35.39 7.31
CA HIS A 700 13.32 36.16 6.50
C HIS A 700 11.88 36.12 7.04
N ALA A 701 11.34 34.92 7.29
CA ALA A 701 9.97 34.75 7.81
C ALA A 701 9.78 35.37 9.21
N LEU A 702 10.83 35.34 10.04
CA LEU A 702 10.82 35.94 11.36
C LEU A 702 10.76 37.47 11.28
N HIS A 703 11.56 38.07 10.40
CA HIS A 703 11.53 39.52 10.15
C HIS A 703 10.19 39.95 9.53
N GLU A 704 9.59 39.14 8.66
CA GLU A 704 8.22 39.38 8.14
C GLU A 704 7.18 39.48 9.25
N GLY A 705 7.20 38.53 10.19
CA GLY A 705 6.30 38.55 11.34
C GLY A 705 6.50 39.78 12.22
N TYR A 706 7.75 40.13 12.49
CA TYR A 706 8.10 41.29 13.29
C TYR A 706 7.70 42.61 12.62
N ASP A 707 7.98 42.76 11.33
CA ASP A 707 7.64 43.94 10.54
C ASP A 707 6.13 44.19 10.55
N VAL A 708 5.32 43.13 10.39
CA VAL A 708 3.86 43.23 10.46
C VAL A 708 3.41 43.64 11.86
N TYR A 709 3.94 43.01 12.91
CA TYR A 709 3.61 43.35 14.29
C TYR A 709 3.93 44.82 14.61
N GLN A 710 5.15 45.27 14.25
CA GLN A 710 5.57 46.65 14.41
C GLN A 710 4.68 47.61 13.61
N HIS A 711 4.30 47.26 12.38
CA HIS A 711 3.46 48.10 11.54
C HIS A 711 2.02 48.22 12.07
N ILE A 712 1.46 47.15 12.64
CA ILE A 712 0.14 47.17 13.29
C ILE A 712 0.18 48.13 14.49
N ILE A 713 1.20 48.04 15.33
CA ILE A 713 1.36 48.95 16.49
C ILE A 713 1.56 50.39 16.02
N ALA A 714 2.48 50.63 15.09
CA ALA A 714 2.80 51.98 14.63
C ALA A 714 1.61 52.70 13.96
N THR A 715 0.70 51.95 13.34
CA THR A 715 -0.50 52.51 12.68
C THR A 715 -1.76 52.43 13.54
N ASN A 716 -1.67 51.97 14.80
CA ASN A 716 -2.82 51.62 15.64
C ASN A 716 -3.85 50.74 14.89
N GLY A 717 -3.37 49.82 14.04
CA GLY A 717 -4.22 48.91 13.28
C GLY A 717 -4.87 49.48 12.01
N ARG A 718 -4.61 50.74 11.62
CA ARG A 718 -5.14 51.30 10.35
C ARG A 718 -4.70 50.51 9.13
N CYS A 719 -3.51 49.89 9.18
CA CYS A 719 -3.03 49.02 8.11
C CYS A 719 -3.93 47.78 7.87
N LEU A 720 -4.77 47.41 8.85
CA LEU A 720 -5.75 46.32 8.76
C LEU A 720 -7.18 46.81 8.51
N GLY A 721 -7.41 48.12 8.44
CA GLY A 721 -8.75 48.71 8.33
C GLY A 721 -9.46 48.99 9.66
N LEU A 722 -8.72 49.06 10.77
CA LEU A 722 -9.25 49.51 12.07
C LEU A 722 -9.31 51.04 12.16
N SER A 723 -10.13 51.59 13.06
CA SER A 723 -10.31 53.05 13.21
C SER A 723 -9.04 53.84 13.55
N GLY A 724 -8.02 53.18 14.13
CA GLY A 724 -6.78 53.83 14.54
C GLY A 724 -6.87 54.75 15.76
N ARG A 725 -8.03 54.78 16.45
CA ARG A 725 -8.28 55.61 17.63
C ARG A 725 -7.65 55.04 18.89
N THR A 726 -7.61 53.72 19.00
CA THR A 726 -7.04 52.98 20.13
C THR A 726 -6.03 51.97 19.60
N CYS A 727 -4.93 51.76 20.31
CA CYS A 727 -4.00 50.68 19.99
C CYS A 727 -4.73 49.33 20.16
N PRO A 728 -4.75 48.46 19.13
CA PRO A 728 -5.47 47.19 19.23
C PRO A 728 -4.79 46.25 20.23
N ARG A 729 -5.60 45.47 20.94
CA ARG A 729 -5.10 44.35 21.75
C ARG A 729 -4.78 43.18 20.85
N ILE A 730 -3.53 42.72 20.86
CA ILE A 730 -3.02 41.72 19.93
C ILE A 730 -2.68 40.45 20.69
N ILE A 731 -3.25 39.32 20.25
CA ILE A 731 -2.83 37.99 20.67
C ILE A 731 -2.07 37.35 19.52
N LEU A 732 -0.86 36.85 19.81
CA LEU A 732 -0.07 36.10 18.83
C LEU A 732 -0.42 34.61 18.93
N THR A 733 -0.61 33.96 17.79
CA THR A 733 -0.91 32.52 17.73
C THR A 733 0.00 31.82 16.74
N GLY A 734 0.37 30.57 17.02
CA GLY A 734 1.11 29.77 16.05
C GLY A 734 1.15 28.29 16.39
N ASP A 735 1.23 27.46 15.35
CA ASP A 735 1.38 26.02 15.49
C ASP A 735 2.71 25.51 14.91
N SER A 736 3.32 24.51 15.54
CA SER A 736 4.55 23.89 15.05
C SER A 736 5.65 24.95 14.79
N ALA A 737 6.13 25.05 13.55
CA ALA A 737 7.05 26.08 13.06
C ALA A 737 6.50 27.52 13.22
N GLY A 738 5.19 27.73 13.07
CA GLY A 738 4.55 29.03 13.32
C GLY A 738 4.62 29.44 14.79
N GLY A 739 4.60 28.47 15.71
CA GLY A 739 4.83 28.71 17.13
C GLY A 739 6.25 29.23 17.43
N ASN A 740 7.26 28.74 16.69
CA ASN A 740 8.63 29.28 16.74
C ASN A 740 8.64 30.77 16.34
N LEU A 741 7.98 31.11 15.24
CA LEU A 741 7.89 32.50 14.75
C LEU A 741 7.15 33.40 15.74
N ALA A 742 6.03 32.95 16.32
CA ALA A 742 5.27 33.73 17.29
C ALA A 742 6.11 34.06 18.55
N VAL A 743 6.87 33.08 19.07
CA VAL A 743 7.80 33.30 20.18
C VAL A 743 8.95 34.22 19.75
N GLY A 744 9.53 34.00 18.57
CA GLY A 744 10.61 34.83 18.04
C GLY A 744 10.21 36.29 17.85
N VAL A 745 9.01 36.56 17.32
CA VAL A 745 8.48 37.92 17.18
C VAL A 745 8.27 38.57 18.54
N THR A 746 7.78 37.80 19.53
CA THR A 746 7.65 38.28 20.91
C THR A 746 9.02 38.66 21.49
N LEU A 747 10.04 37.82 21.29
CA LEU A 747 11.40 38.09 21.75
C LEU A 747 11.97 39.36 21.11
N ILE A 748 11.85 39.53 19.79
CA ILE A 748 12.32 40.73 19.09
C ILE A 748 11.56 41.97 19.55
N ALA A 749 10.24 41.86 19.75
CA ALA A 749 9.43 42.96 20.26
C ALA A 749 9.88 43.41 21.64
N LEU A 750 10.14 42.47 22.56
CA LEU A 750 10.65 42.77 23.90
C LEU A 750 12.05 43.39 23.86
N THR A 751 12.96 42.88 23.03
CA THR A 751 14.32 43.45 22.91
C THR A 751 14.32 44.85 22.32
N ASN A 752 13.37 45.17 21.44
CA ASN A 752 13.26 46.48 20.79
C ASN A 752 12.36 47.45 21.57
N GLY A 753 11.89 47.08 22.77
CA GLY A 753 11.06 47.93 23.63
C GLY A 753 9.66 48.22 23.07
N LEU A 754 9.16 47.38 22.15
CA LEU A 754 7.78 47.47 21.67
C LEU A 754 6.80 46.95 22.74
N PRO A 755 5.54 47.42 22.73
CA PRO A 755 4.48 46.82 23.53
C PRO A 755 4.45 45.30 23.39
N ARG A 756 4.47 44.60 24.54
CA ARG A 756 4.31 43.14 24.56
C ARG A 756 2.89 42.77 24.08
N PRO A 757 2.73 41.62 23.39
CA PRO A 757 1.41 41.09 23.07
C PRO A 757 0.55 40.87 24.33
N ASN A 758 -0.77 40.84 24.20
CA ASN A 758 -1.66 40.59 25.34
C ASN A 758 -1.68 39.12 25.77
N GLY A 759 -1.43 38.21 24.82
CA GLY A 759 -1.39 36.77 25.04
C GLY A 759 -0.67 36.05 23.92
N LEU A 760 -0.19 34.85 24.22
CA LEU A 760 0.51 33.99 23.27
C LEU A 760 -0.09 32.57 23.30
N PHE A 761 -0.68 32.13 22.19
CA PHE A 761 -1.23 30.78 22.05
C PHE A 761 -0.33 29.91 21.16
N LEU A 762 0.19 28.82 21.71
CA LEU A 762 1.16 27.95 21.05
C LEU A 762 0.66 26.52 20.99
N ALA A 763 0.39 26.02 19.77
CA ALA A 763 0.07 24.62 19.53
C ALA A 763 1.34 23.85 19.11
N TYR A 764 1.78 22.89 19.92
CA TYR A 764 2.96 22.03 19.66
C TYR A 764 4.16 22.77 19.04
N PRO A 765 4.65 23.86 19.67
CA PRO A 765 5.64 24.74 19.06
C PRO A 765 7.01 24.07 18.91
N CYS A 766 7.73 24.41 17.84
CA CYS A 766 9.13 24.01 17.68
C CYS A 766 10.05 25.03 18.37
N LEU A 767 10.59 24.71 19.55
CA LEU A 767 11.36 25.66 20.37
C LEU A 767 12.86 25.39 20.41
N ASN A 768 13.30 24.24 19.88
CA ASN A 768 14.70 23.85 19.83
C ASN A 768 15.08 23.26 18.46
N MET A 769 16.07 23.87 17.79
CA MET A 769 16.57 23.42 16.49
C MET A 769 17.81 22.54 16.59
N LYS A 770 18.40 22.38 17.79
CA LYS A 770 19.56 21.50 17.99
C LYS A 770 19.20 20.03 17.88
N GLY A 771 17.96 19.67 18.22
CA GLY A 771 17.50 18.30 18.21
C GLY A 771 18.20 17.37 19.19
N GLU A 772 18.82 17.89 20.25
CA GLU A 772 19.37 17.09 21.36
C GLU A 772 18.30 16.20 22.03
N SER A 773 17.03 16.61 21.96
CA SER A 773 15.86 15.86 22.43
C SER A 773 15.43 14.71 21.51
N TRP A 774 15.90 14.63 20.25
CA TRP A 774 15.41 13.65 19.26
C TRP A 774 16.44 13.10 18.25
N LEU A 775 17.73 13.49 18.32
CA LEU A 775 18.84 12.91 17.53
C LEU A 775 19.85 12.19 18.45
N ASN A 776 20.31 11.00 18.05
CA ASN A 776 21.40 10.30 18.74
C ASN A 776 22.70 11.11 18.74
N LYS A 777 23.51 11.01 19.80
CA LYS A 777 24.80 11.73 19.96
C LYS A 777 25.73 11.58 18.74
N GLU A 778 25.70 10.43 18.06
CA GLU A 778 26.46 10.18 16.82
C GLU A 778 25.92 10.94 15.59
N GLN A 779 24.59 11.04 15.44
CA GLN A 779 23.96 11.79 14.36
C GLN A 779 24.11 13.30 14.57
N MET A 780 24.08 13.74 15.83
CA MET A 780 24.43 15.09 16.25
C MET A 780 25.88 15.42 15.89
N ALA A 781 26.82 14.51 16.15
CA ALA A 781 28.22 14.66 15.76
C ALA A 781 28.41 14.74 14.24
N LEU A 782 27.53 14.15 13.41
CA LEU A 782 27.57 14.30 11.95
C LEU A 782 27.08 15.67 11.46
N ILE A 783 26.06 16.24 12.11
CA ILE A 783 25.54 17.59 11.80
C ILE A 783 26.56 18.65 12.23
N GLN A 784 27.06 18.55 13.48
CA GLN A 784 28.11 19.44 13.99
C GLN A 784 29.44 19.22 13.27
N GLY A 785 29.75 17.97 12.91
CA GLY A 785 30.96 17.58 12.18
C GLY A 785 31.08 18.23 10.80
N LYS A 786 29.97 18.47 10.07
CA LYS A 786 29.99 19.23 8.81
C LYS A 786 30.30 20.71 9.00
N SER A 787 29.89 21.30 10.11
CA SER A 787 30.19 22.71 10.43
C SER A 787 31.63 22.90 10.93
N VAL A 788 32.23 21.86 11.53
CA VAL A 788 33.61 21.85 12.06
C VAL A 788 34.63 21.26 11.07
N GLN A 789 34.17 20.66 9.97
CA GLN A 789 34.97 19.91 8.98
C GLN A 789 36.06 20.73 8.26
N ARG A 790 36.01 22.06 8.28
CA ARG A 790 37.07 22.89 7.70
C ARG A 790 38.28 23.11 8.62
N THR A 791 38.15 22.94 9.92
CA THR A 791 39.20 23.37 10.87
C THR A 791 40.27 22.31 11.12
N ASN A 792 39.99 21.01 10.90
CA ASN A 792 40.94 19.94 11.24
C ASN A 792 41.06 18.85 10.17
N ARG A 793 41.81 19.16 9.10
CA ARG A 793 42.11 18.24 7.99
C ARG A 793 43.02 17.07 8.41
N ASN A 794 43.85 17.26 9.44
CA ASN A 794 44.84 16.25 9.89
C ASN A 794 44.21 15.09 10.69
N VAL A 795 43.10 15.34 11.40
CA VAL A 795 42.38 14.30 12.16
C VAL A 795 41.60 13.37 11.23
N LEU A 796 41.10 13.91 10.10
CA LEU A 796 40.43 13.14 9.06
C LEU A 796 41.36 12.16 8.36
N TRP A 797 42.64 12.51 8.17
CA TRP A 797 43.61 11.57 7.60
C TRP A 797 43.78 10.37 8.52
N ARG A 798 44.01 10.58 9.83
CA ARG A 798 44.11 9.48 10.81
C ARG A 798 42.88 8.57 10.84
N LYS A 799 41.66 9.13 10.91
CA LYS A 799 40.43 8.34 10.89
C LYS A 799 40.16 7.62 9.57
N LYS A 800 40.72 8.09 8.44
CA LYS A 800 40.63 7.39 7.15
C LYS A 800 41.53 6.15 7.11
N VAL A 801 42.65 6.16 7.84
CA VAL A 801 43.55 5.01 7.93
C VAL A 801 42.90 3.88 8.72
N ASP A 802 42.20 4.21 9.82
CA ASP A 802 41.53 3.22 10.68
C ASP A 802 40.38 2.45 9.98
N PHE A 803 39.85 2.96 8.86
CA PHE A 803 38.76 2.31 8.11
C PHE A 803 39.23 1.22 7.13
N TYR A 804 40.53 1.15 6.82
CA TYR A 804 41.07 0.20 5.83
C TYR A 804 41.82 -1.00 6.45
N GLU A 805 41.97 -1.05 7.77
CA GLU A 805 42.59 -2.20 8.44
C GLU A 805 41.52 -3.17 8.99
N PRO A 806 41.59 -4.47 8.67
CA PRO A 806 40.73 -5.48 9.29
C PRO A 806 41.04 -5.60 10.79
N ALA A 807 40.04 -5.34 11.63
CA ALA A 807 40.18 -5.40 13.08
C ALA A 807 40.62 -6.80 13.59
N PRO A 808 41.59 -6.91 14.51
CA PRO A 808 41.81 -8.13 15.28
C PRO A 808 40.69 -8.31 16.33
N LEU A 809 40.42 -9.56 16.72
CA LEU A 809 39.38 -9.93 17.70
C LEU A 809 39.49 -9.18 19.05
N PRO A 810 38.36 -8.93 19.74
CA PRO A 810 38.36 -8.17 20.99
C PRO A 810 38.88 -9.02 22.15
N SER A 811 39.92 -8.53 22.83
CA SER A 811 40.32 -8.99 24.16
C SER A 811 39.79 -8.04 25.25
N PRO A 812 39.66 -8.50 26.51
CA PRO A 812 38.99 -7.76 27.57
C PRO A 812 39.85 -6.59 28.05
N SER A 813 39.18 -5.47 28.34
CA SER A 813 39.75 -4.23 28.87
C SER A 813 40.63 -4.45 30.12
N PRO A 814 41.85 -3.90 30.17
CA PRO A 814 42.56 -3.69 31.42
C PRO A 814 42.28 -2.27 31.96
N SER A 815 41.93 -2.23 33.23
CA SER A 815 41.96 -1.08 34.12
C SER A 815 43.36 -0.48 34.24
N LEU A 816 43.49 0.85 34.19
CA LEU A 816 44.69 1.54 34.69
C LEU A 816 44.34 2.88 35.33
N ASP A 817 44.63 2.94 36.63
CA ASP A 817 45.00 4.12 37.40
C ASP A 817 46.27 4.79 36.82
N GLY A 818 46.43 6.10 37.09
CA GLY A 818 47.76 6.72 37.27
C GLY A 818 48.11 7.91 36.36
N ASP A 819 48.00 9.11 36.97
CA ASP A 819 48.83 10.34 36.84
C ASP A 819 49.28 10.87 35.47
N ASP A 820 48.98 12.15 35.17
CA ASP A 820 49.85 13.27 35.60
C ASP A 820 49.33 14.68 35.19
N THR A 821 49.11 15.50 36.22
CA THR A 821 49.45 16.92 36.45
C THR A 821 49.14 18.10 35.46
N ALA A 822 48.38 19.05 36.03
CA ALA A 822 48.54 20.53 36.04
C ALA A 822 47.94 21.44 34.92
N SER A 823 46.81 22.12 35.22
CA SER A 823 46.77 23.54 35.68
C SER A 823 45.34 24.15 35.70
N GLU A 824 44.98 24.65 36.89
CA GLU A 824 44.13 25.81 37.26
C GLU A 824 42.72 26.09 36.67
N SER A 825 41.77 26.05 37.61
CA SER A 825 40.79 27.12 37.96
C SER A 825 39.31 26.99 37.54
N SER A 826 38.52 26.55 38.54
CA SER A 826 37.19 27.02 38.96
C SER A 826 36.05 27.18 37.93
N LYS A 827 35.15 26.18 37.91
CA LYS A 827 33.71 26.35 37.65
C LYS A 827 32.92 25.50 38.66
N PRO A 828 31.80 26.00 39.22
CA PRO A 828 31.03 25.26 40.22
C PRO A 828 30.20 24.13 39.56
N ASP A 829 30.11 23.02 40.28
CA ASP A 829 29.44 21.77 39.91
C ASP A 829 27.92 21.93 39.73
N ILE A 830 27.44 21.78 38.49
CA ILE A 830 26.02 21.70 38.13
C ILE A 830 25.42 20.32 38.53
N GLU A 831 26.27 19.36 38.87
CA GLU A 831 25.90 17.96 39.11
C GLU A 831 25.27 17.73 40.49
N LYS A 832 25.52 18.62 41.47
CA LYS A 832 24.86 18.59 42.79
C LYS A 832 23.44 19.18 42.82
N MET A 833 22.99 19.84 41.75
CA MET A 833 21.62 20.37 41.66
C MET A 833 20.59 19.32 41.24
N TYR A 834 21.01 18.22 40.61
CA TYR A 834 20.09 17.19 40.11
C TYR A 834 19.71 16.13 41.16
N GLU A 835 20.50 15.96 42.23
CA GLU A 835 20.19 14.98 43.28
C GLU A 835 19.36 15.55 44.43
N THR A 836 19.39 16.86 44.69
CA THR A 836 18.60 17.48 45.78
C THR A 836 17.12 17.68 45.41
N TYR A 837 16.74 17.52 44.14
CA TYR A 837 15.36 17.72 43.68
C TYR A 837 14.42 16.54 43.98
N ASN A 838 14.95 15.33 44.21
CA ASN A 838 14.13 14.13 44.39
C ASN A 838 13.69 13.84 45.85
N ASP A 839 14.29 14.47 46.86
CA ASP A 839 14.04 14.12 48.27
C ASP A 839 12.97 14.97 48.98
N SER A 840 12.43 16.02 48.34
CA SER A 840 11.45 16.92 48.98
C SER A 840 9.98 16.65 48.63
N PHE A 841 9.68 15.66 47.78
CA PHE A 841 8.30 15.40 47.31
C PHE A 841 7.60 14.17 47.95
N SER A 842 8.16 13.58 49.02
CA SER A 842 7.66 12.31 49.58
C SER A 842 6.80 12.42 50.86
N SER A 843 6.35 13.60 51.30
CA SER A 843 5.63 13.69 52.59
C SER A 843 4.40 14.59 52.60
N THR A 844 3.45 14.39 51.68
CA THR A 844 2.00 14.62 51.98
C THR A 844 1.11 14.04 50.87
N ALA A 845 0.83 12.74 50.94
CA ALA A 845 -0.19 12.10 50.12
C ALA A 845 -1.57 12.28 50.75
N SER A 846 -2.48 13.00 50.08
CA SER A 846 -3.92 12.95 50.30
C SER A 846 -4.65 12.76 48.97
N LYS A 847 -5.08 11.52 48.74
CA LYS A 847 -6.11 11.01 47.81
C LYS A 847 -6.49 11.88 46.59
N SER A 848 -5.93 11.54 45.42
CA SER A 848 -6.59 11.72 44.13
C SER A 848 -5.94 10.82 43.06
N THR A 849 -6.76 9.95 42.47
CA THR A 849 -6.62 9.13 41.25
C THR A 849 -5.24 8.97 40.57
N HIS A 850 -4.83 7.71 40.41
CA HIS A 850 -3.73 7.21 39.59
C HIS A 850 -3.51 8.00 38.28
N ALA A 851 -2.51 8.89 38.26
CA ALA A 851 -1.88 9.35 37.04
C ALA A 851 -0.59 8.53 36.85
N GLN A 852 -0.57 7.65 35.85
CA GLN A 852 0.68 7.03 35.38
C GLN A 852 1.58 8.15 34.86
N PHE A 853 2.74 8.33 35.47
CA PHE A 853 3.79 9.21 34.96
C PHE A 853 4.36 8.62 33.67
N ALA A 854 3.93 9.12 32.51
CA ALA A 854 4.49 8.77 31.22
C ALA A 854 5.63 9.75 30.87
N VAL A 855 6.86 9.43 31.28
CA VAL A 855 8.06 10.08 30.74
C VAL A 855 8.92 9.01 30.08
N SER A 856 8.65 8.76 28.80
CA SER A 856 9.42 7.88 27.91
C SER A 856 9.27 8.40 26.48
N SER A 857 9.72 9.64 26.31
CA SER A 857 9.56 10.42 25.09
C SER A 857 10.54 9.95 24.00
N ALA A 858 11.80 9.70 24.37
CA ALA A 858 12.86 9.22 23.47
C ALA A 858 12.52 7.95 22.65
N LEU A 859 11.86 6.96 23.26
CA LEU A 859 11.50 5.69 22.61
C LEU A 859 10.24 5.83 21.73
N SER A 860 9.33 6.75 22.09
CA SER A 860 8.13 7.06 21.29
C SER A 860 8.49 7.75 19.97
N TYR A 861 9.60 8.52 19.95
CA TYR A 861 10.04 9.34 18.82
C TYR A 861 10.51 8.56 17.59
N ALA A 862 11.17 7.41 17.79
CA ALA A 862 11.71 6.62 16.67
C ALA A 862 10.62 6.11 15.71
N ASN A 863 9.36 6.07 16.17
CA ASN A 863 8.22 5.49 15.46
C ASN A 863 7.06 6.47 15.23
N ASP A 864 7.28 7.80 15.34
CA ASP A 864 6.21 8.75 15.01
C ASP A 864 5.82 8.67 13.53
N ARG A 865 4.52 8.77 13.25
CA ARG A 865 4.00 8.58 11.88
C ARG A 865 3.94 9.87 11.09
N ILE A 866 3.89 11.02 11.74
CA ILE A 866 3.63 12.33 11.11
C ILE A 866 4.95 13.09 10.91
N LEU A 867 5.68 13.30 11.99
CA LEU A 867 6.91 14.07 12.06
C LEU A 867 8.08 13.14 12.42
N THR A 868 8.66 12.50 11.41
CA THR A 868 9.83 11.63 11.63
C THR A 868 11.12 12.44 11.79
N PRO A 869 12.16 11.89 12.45
CA PRO A 869 13.45 12.56 12.60
C PRO A 869 14.09 12.98 11.26
N GLU A 870 13.89 12.20 10.18
CA GLU A 870 14.41 12.52 8.85
C GLU A 870 13.72 13.76 8.26
N ILE A 871 12.39 13.87 8.44
CA ILE A 871 11.62 15.03 8.00
C ILE A 871 12.08 16.26 8.79
N MET A 872 12.15 16.17 10.12
CA MET A 872 12.61 17.28 10.97
C MET A 872 13.99 17.79 10.56
N ARG A 873 14.95 16.87 10.38
CA ARG A 873 16.30 17.22 9.91
C ARG A 873 16.25 17.94 8.56
N THR A 874 15.44 17.45 7.63
CA THR A 874 15.29 18.07 6.30
C THR A 874 14.72 19.48 6.41
N LEU A 875 13.68 19.70 7.22
CA LEU A 875 13.08 21.01 7.44
C LEU A 875 14.08 22.02 8.03
N ILE A 876 14.85 21.62 9.05
CA ILE A 876 15.85 22.50 9.68
C ILE A 876 16.94 22.90 8.68
N ILE A 877 17.42 21.96 7.87
CA ILE A 877 18.41 22.23 6.82
C ILE A 877 17.86 23.21 5.77
N LEU A 878 16.62 23.01 5.33
CA LEU A 878 15.97 23.89 4.36
C LEU A 878 15.75 25.28 4.93
N TYR A 879 15.31 25.38 6.19
CA TYR A 879 15.04 26.65 6.86
C TYR A 879 16.30 27.50 7.06
N ILE A 880 17.39 26.90 7.52
CA ILE A 880 18.67 27.62 7.70
C ILE A 880 19.26 27.98 6.33
N GLY A 881 19.11 27.09 5.35
CA GLY A 881 19.68 27.25 4.02
C GLY A 881 21.20 27.05 3.98
N PRO A 882 21.80 26.96 2.79
CA PRO A 882 23.23 26.63 2.63
C PRO A 882 24.19 27.77 2.97
N LYS A 883 23.69 29.01 3.05
CA LYS A 883 24.53 30.23 3.19
C LYS A 883 24.65 30.72 4.63
N ASN A 884 23.72 30.37 5.51
CA ASN A 884 23.73 30.80 6.91
C ASN A 884 24.37 29.74 7.82
N GLN A 885 25.14 30.22 8.80
CA GLN A 885 25.78 29.39 9.83
C GLN A 885 25.40 29.91 11.22
N PRO A 886 24.13 29.76 11.65
CA PRO A 886 23.71 30.21 12.97
C PRO A 886 24.43 29.39 14.04
N ASN A 887 24.83 30.07 15.13
CA ASN A 887 25.37 29.36 16.28
C ASN A 887 24.19 28.81 17.09
N PHE A 888 23.89 27.53 16.90
CA PHE A 888 22.79 26.85 17.58
C PHE A 888 22.84 26.97 19.12
N ASN A 889 24.01 27.22 19.72
CA ASN A 889 24.15 27.38 21.18
C ASN A 889 23.84 28.77 21.70
N LYS A 890 23.78 29.78 20.83
CA LYS A 890 23.64 31.19 21.23
C LYS A 890 22.44 31.88 20.60
N ASP A 891 22.02 31.43 19.42
CA ASP A 891 20.92 32.07 18.69
C ASP A 891 19.57 31.65 19.28
N TYR A 892 19.07 32.47 20.20
CA TYR A 892 17.76 32.27 20.84
C TYR A 892 16.58 32.70 19.96
N PHE A 893 16.80 33.35 18.81
CA PHE A 893 15.74 33.61 17.84
C PHE A 893 15.45 32.38 16.98
N LEU A 894 16.49 31.59 16.70
CA LEU A 894 16.35 30.29 16.06
C LEU A 894 15.82 29.21 17.02
N SER A 895 16.38 29.16 18.24
CA SER A 895 15.98 28.22 19.30
C SER A 895 15.56 28.98 20.56
N PRO A 896 14.27 29.37 20.67
CA PRO A 896 13.74 30.12 21.81
C PRO A 896 14.02 29.50 23.18
N ILE A 897 14.25 28.19 23.24
CA ILE A 897 14.67 27.49 24.46
C ILE A 897 15.95 28.04 25.09
N LEU A 898 16.73 28.86 24.40
CA LEU A 898 17.97 29.49 24.88
C LEU A 898 17.79 30.94 25.34
N ALA A 899 16.56 31.48 25.30
CA ALA A 899 16.30 32.87 25.67
C ALA A 899 16.73 33.15 27.12
N PRO A 900 17.28 34.35 27.41
CA PRO A 900 17.65 34.75 28.77
C PRO A 900 16.42 34.93 29.66
N GLU A 901 16.56 34.62 30.95
CA GLU A 901 15.46 34.67 31.92
C GLU A 901 14.87 36.08 32.09
N SER A 902 15.68 37.12 31.92
CA SER A 902 15.24 38.52 31.95
C SER A 902 14.19 38.85 30.87
N LEU A 903 14.30 38.23 29.69
CA LEU A 903 13.29 38.35 28.65
C LEU A 903 12.07 37.48 28.96
N LEU A 904 12.28 36.23 29.40
CA LEU A 904 11.19 35.30 29.76
C LEU A 904 10.30 35.87 30.88
N ALA A 905 10.87 36.59 31.85
CA ALA A 905 10.12 37.28 32.89
C ALA A 905 9.14 38.33 32.30
N GLN A 906 9.41 38.90 31.12
CA GLN A 906 8.53 39.90 30.49
C GLN A 906 7.47 39.29 29.56
N PHE A 907 7.48 37.97 29.34
CA PHE A 907 6.55 37.32 28.41
C PHE A 907 5.08 37.55 28.79
N PRO A 908 4.18 37.57 27.78
CA PRO A 908 2.75 37.61 28.01
C PRO A 908 2.22 36.28 28.55
N LYS A 909 0.95 36.26 28.97
CA LYS A 909 0.30 35.01 29.39
C LYS A 909 0.31 34.02 28.23
N THR A 910 0.89 32.85 28.45
CA THR A 910 1.17 31.88 27.37
C THR A 910 0.42 30.57 27.57
N TYR A 911 -0.30 30.11 26.55
CA TYR A 911 -0.98 28.82 26.56
C TYR A 911 -0.33 27.82 25.60
N PHE A 912 0.14 26.70 26.15
CA PHE A 912 0.72 25.59 25.40
C PHE A 912 -0.28 24.45 25.26
N LEU A 913 -0.45 23.97 24.04
CA LEU A 913 -1.33 22.84 23.73
C LEU A 913 -0.58 21.82 22.87
N THR A 914 -0.23 20.67 23.44
CA THR A 914 0.68 19.70 22.82
C THR A 914 0.19 18.27 22.95
N GLY A 915 0.55 17.41 22.00
CA GLY A 915 0.30 15.98 22.09
C GLY A 915 1.31 15.30 23.03
N GLU A 916 0.87 14.31 23.80
CA GLU A 916 1.76 13.50 24.66
C GLU A 916 2.79 12.72 23.84
N ARG A 917 2.44 12.32 22.61
CA ARG A 917 3.30 11.51 21.72
C ARG A 917 4.03 12.35 20.67
N ASP A 918 4.00 13.67 20.80
CA ASP A 918 4.64 14.59 19.86
C ASP A 918 6.16 14.66 20.08
N PRO A 919 7.00 14.56 19.02
CA PRO A 919 8.44 14.82 19.07
C PRO A 919 8.88 16.12 19.77
N LEU A 920 8.03 17.15 19.77
CA LEU A 920 8.32 18.47 20.31
C LEU A 920 7.80 18.68 21.74
N VAL A 921 7.25 17.63 22.38
CA VAL A 921 6.62 17.75 23.70
C VAL A 921 7.64 18.12 24.78
N ASP A 922 8.83 17.52 24.76
CA ASP A 922 9.89 17.79 25.73
C ASP A 922 10.39 19.23 25.63
N ASP A 923 10.61 19.73 24.41
CA ASP A 923 11.04 21.11 24.18
C ASP A 923 10.01 22.10 24.72
N THR A 924 8.72 21.77 24.57
CA THR A 924 7.63 22.57 25.11
C THR A 924 7.63 22.55 26.64
N MET A 925 7.81 21.39 27.27
CA MET A 925 7.88 21.27 28.72
C MET A 925 9.07 21.98 29.33
N ILE A 926 10.24 21.87 28.70
CA ILE A 926 11.45 22.57 29.17
C ILE A 926 11.23 24.08 29.08
N PHE A 927 10.74 24.59 27.95
CA PHE A 927 10.50 26.03 27.81
C PHE A 927 9.42 26.54 28.77
N ALA A 928 8.35 25.78 28.97
CA ALA A 928 7.31 26.06 29.96
C ALA A 928 7.89 26.11 31.38
N GLY A 929 8.75 25.15 31.75
CA GLY A 929 9.46 25.16 33.05
C GLY A 929 10.36 26.38 33.23
N ARG A 930 11.13 26.77 32.20
CA ARG A 930 11.97 27.98 32.23
C ARG A 930 11.15 29.26 32.36
N LEU A 931 10.02 29.34 31.65
CA LEU A 931 9.11 30.48 31.75
C LEU A 931 8.52 30.60 33.16
N ARG A 932 8.08 29.47 33.74
CA ARG A 932 7.60 29.40 35.12
C ARG A 932 8.66 29.89 36.11
N GLN A 933 9.89 29.39 35.98
CA GLN A 933 10.99 29.78 36.86
C GLN A 933 11.32 31.27 36.76
N ALA A 934 11.39 31.82 35.54
CA ALA A 934 11.67 33.24 35.34
C ALA A 934 10.56 34.14 35.95
N LYS A 935 9.30 33.74 35.83
CA LYS A 935 8.14 34.46 36.43
C LYS A 935 8.10 34.34 37.94
N LEU A 936 8.42 33.16 38.48
CA LEU A 936 8.51 32.94 39.91
C LEU A 936 9.63 33.79 40.53
N ASN A 937 10.82 33.81 39.91
CA ASN A 937 11.94 34.64 40.37
C ASN A 937 11.54 36.12 40.38
N GLN A 938 10.90 36.60 39.30
CA GLN A 938 10.40 37.97 39.25
C GLN A 938 9.36 38.26 40.34
N PHE A 939 8.46 37.33 40.63
CA PHE A 939 7.47 37.47 41.69
C PHE A 939 8.12 37.56 43.07
N LEU A 940 9.11 36.71 43.33
CA LEU A 940 9.89 36.72 44.57
C LEU A 940 10.68 38.02 44.72
N ASP A 941 11.34 38.49 43.67
CA ASP A 941 12.06 39.78 43.68
C ASP A 941 11.12 40.94 44.06
N VAL A 942 9.91 40.96 43.50
CA VAL A 942 8.90 41.99 43.78
C VAL A 942 8.35 41.87 45.21
N GLN A 943 8.22 40.65 45.72
CA GLN A 943 7.80 40.36 47.09
C GLN A 943 8.88 40.79 48.10
N GLU A 944 10.16 40.52 47.82
CA GLU A 944 11.30 40.96 48.62
C GLU A 944 11.44 42.49 48.66
N MET A 945 11.08 43.17 47.56
CA MET A 945 11.02 44.63 47.50
C MET A 945 9.80 45.24 48.25
N GLY A 946 8.91 44.41 48.79
CA GLY A 946 7.72 44.86 49.54
C GLY A 946 6.64 45.51 48.68
N LEU A 947 6.66 45.29 47.36
CA LEU A 947 5.70 45.89 46.41
C LEU A 947 4.41 45.07 46.27
N VAL A 948 4.37 43.86 46.82
CA VAL A 948 3.23 42.94 46.82
C VAL A 948 2.98 42.45 48.24
N ASP A 949 1.71 42.32 48.62
CA ASP A 949 1.29 41.81 49.93
C ASP A 949 1.89 40.41 50.18
N GLU A 950 2.52 40.20 51.35
CA GLU A 950 3.19 38.95 51.73
C GLU A 950 2.27 37.73 51.65
N ARG A 951 0.95 37.95 51.73
CA ARG A 951 -0.08 36.90 51.66
C ARG A 951 -0.39 36.42 50.24
N ARG A 952 0.05 37.13 49.19
CA ARG A 952 -0.23 36.73 47.81
C ARG A 952 0.65 35.54 47.44
N ILE A 953 0.03 34.46 46.98
CA ILE A 953 0.72 33.25 46.52
C ILE A 953 0.88 33.33 44.99
N PHE A 954 2.01 32.86 44.48
CA PHE A 954 2.25 32.74 43.04
C PHE A 954 1.29 31.71 42.43
N ASP A 955 0.37 32.15 41.57
CA ASP A 955 -0.46 31.26 40.75
C ASP A 955 0.16 31.11 39.36
N GLU A 956 0.48 29.88 38.99
CA GLU A 956 1.03 29.56 37.67
C GLU A 956 0.06 29.90 36.54
N LYS A 957 -1.25 29.73 36.75
CA LYS A 957 -2.28 29.89 35.72
C LYS A 957 -2.45 31.34 35.25
N ASP A 958 -2.03 32.30 36.06
CA ASP A 958 -2.03 33.73 35.70
C ASP A 958 -0.95 34.04 34.67
N HIS A 959 0.08 33.20 34.56
CA HIS A 959 1.23 33.43 33.70
C HIS A 959 1.33 32.43 32.55
N MET A 960 1.00 31.16 32.79
CA MET A 960 1.06 30.12 31.77
C MET A 960 0.15 28.95 32.05
N GLU A 961 -0.30 28.31 30.98
CA GLU A 961 -1.09 27.09 31.04
C GLU A 961 -0.50 26.06 30.06
N VAL A 962 -0.43 24.79 30.46
CA VAL A 962 0.04 23.70 29.61
C VAL A 962 -1.03 22.62 29.56
N SER A 963 -1.41 22.19 28.36
CA SER A 963 -2.37 21.11 28.13
C SER A 963 -1.77 20.02 27.27
N LEU A 964 -1.55 18.86 27.89
CA LEU A 964 -1.13 17.64 27.20
C LEU A 964 -2.33 16.83 26.75
N LEU A 965 -2.31 16.41 25.49
CA LEU A 965 -3.35 15.59 24.89
C LEU A 965 -2.91 14.13 24.84
N PRO A 966 -3.58 13.21 25.57
CA PRO A 966 -3.15 11.84 25.68
C PRO A 966 -3.32 11.09 24.36
N GLY A 967 -2.31 10.28 23.98
CA GLY A 967 -2.35 9.44 22.77
C GLY A 967 -2.51 10.20 21.44
N VAL A 968 -2.20 11.50 21.41
CA VAL A 968 -2.21 12.34 20.20
C VAL A 968 -0.78 12.79 19.90
N SER A 969 -0.42 12.85 18.61
CA SER A 969 0.88 13.34 18.13
C SER A 969 0.75 14.68 17.39
N HIS A 970 1.81 15.11 16.73
CA HIS A 970 1.95 16.38 16.04
C HIS A 970 0.86 16.63 14.98
N GLY A 971 0.52 17.90 14.74
CA GLY A 971 -0.31 18.28 13.59
C GLY A 971 -1.83 18.06 13.73
N PHE A 972 -2.34 17.73 14.92
CA PHE A 972 -3.77 17.46 15.10
C PHE A 972 -4.71 18.64 14.77
N PHE A 973 -4.27 19.91 14.83
CA PHE A 973 -5.10 21.05 14.39
C PHE A 973 -5.34 21.06 12.88
N GLN A 974 -4.48 20.42 12.08
CA GLN A 974 -4.61 20.37 10.62
C GLN A 974 -5.55 19.23 10.18
N MET A 975 -5.81 18.26 11.06
CA MET A 975 -6.60 17.06 10.77
C MET A 975 -8.06 17.13 11.26
N VAL A 976 -8.49 18.28 11.79
CA VAL A 976 -9.78 18.45 12.48
C VAL A 976 -11.00 18.09 11.59
N SER A 977 -10.89 18.24 10.26
CA SER A 977 -11.93 17.84 9.31
C SER A 977 -12.27 16.34 9.32
N PHE A 978 -11.33 15.47 9.72
CA PHE A 978 -11.53 14.02 9.81
C PHE A 978 -11.05 13.41 11.14
N PHE A 979 -10.67 14.26 12.10
CA PHE A 979 -10.45 13.93 13.51
C PHE A 979 -11.44 14.72 14.37
N PRO A 980 -12.66 14.20 14.62
CA PRO A 980 -13.74 14.95 15.27
C PRO A 980 -13.41 15.45 16.68
N GLU A 981 -12.63 14.68 17.45
CA GLU A 981 -12.18 15.09 18.79
C GLU A 981 -11.34 16.38 18.76
N GLY A 982 -10.69 16.67 17.62
CA GLY A 982 -9.92 17.89 17.41
C GLY A 982 -10.72 19.18 17.60
N TRP A 983 -12.03 19.17 17.31
CA TRP A 983 -12.92 20.33 17.50
C TRP A 983 -13.01 20.76 18.97
N ARG A 984 -12.89 19.81 19.91
CA ARG A 984 -12.87 20.11 21.34
C ARG A 984 -11.70 21.02 21.71
N TYR A 985 -10.53 20.78 21.13
CA TYR A 985 -9.32 21.56 21.38
C TYR A 985 -9.37 22.94 20.71
N VAL A 986 -9.94 23.01 19.50
CA VAL A 986 -10.23 24.29 18.84
C VAL A 986 -11.17 25.13 19.70
N HIS A 987 -12.25 24.54 20.25
CA HIS A 987 -13.18 25.27 21.11
C HIS A 987 -12.54 25.72 22.43
N ARG A 988 -11.72 24.88 23.05
CA ARG A 988 -10.95 25.27 24.25
C ARG A 988 -10.01 26.47 23.98
N SER A 989 -9.34 26.49 22.82
CA SER A 989 -8.50 27.64 22.45
C SER A 989 -9.31 28.94 22.27
N VAL A 990 -10.54 28.85 21.77
CA VAL A 990 -11.44 30.02 21.67
C VAL A 990 -11.81 30.55 23.04
N GLU A 991 -12.14 29.67 24.00
CA GLU A 991 -12.49 30.06 25.37
C GLU A 991 -11.32 30.81 26.02
N TRP A 992 -10.10 30.26 25.92
CA TRP A 992 -8.91 30.91 26.44
C TRP A 992 -8.62 32.26 25.79
N ILE A 993 -8.71 32.36 24.45
CA ILE A 993 -8.52 33.64 23.73
C ILE A 993 -9.56 34.68 24.17
N ARG A 994 -10.81 34.26 24.38
CA ARG A 994 -11.89 35.13 24.86
C ARG A 994 -11.61 35.64 26.26
N GLU A 995 -11.18 34.78 27.18
CA GLU A 995 -10.82 35.16 28.56
C GLU A 995 -9.72 36.24 28.60
N ILE A 996 -8.70 36.15 27.73
CA ILE A 996 -7.65 37.17 27.63
C ILE A 996 -8.20 38.51 27.15
N PHE A 997 -9.10 38.50 26.17
CA PHE A 997 -9.75 39.73 25.70
C PHE A 997 -10.77 40.28 26.69
N GLU A 998 -11.44 39.47 27.51
CA GLU A 998 -12.40 39.98 28.50
C GLU A 998 -11.71 40.45 29.79
N GLY A 999 -10.63 39.79 30.21
CA GLY A 999 -9.93 40.05 31.47
C GLY A 999 -8.88 41.17 31.44
N GLY A 1000 -8.51 41.69 30.26
CA GLY A 1000 -7.52 42.77 30.16
C GLY A 1000 -8.11 44.16 30.41
N GLU A 1001 -7.73 44.81 31.52
CA GLU A 1001 -7.99 46.24 31.76
C GLU A 1001 -7.52 47.09 30.56
N VAL A 1002 -8.33 48.09 30.19
CA VAL A 1002 -8.01 49.05 29.12
C VAL A 1002 -6.87 49.94 29.62
N VAL A 1003 -5.63 49.59 29.30
CA VAL A 1003 -4.49 50.48 29.53
C VAL A 1003 -4.61 51.67 28.58
N ASP A 1004 -4.93 52.84 29.12
CA ASP A 1004 -4.93 54.09 28.37
C ASP A 1004 -3.48 54.50 28.11
N TRP A 1005 -3.05 54.43 26.85
CA TRP A 1005 -1.64 54.64 26.45
C TRP A 1005 -1.15 56.07 26.66
N LYS A 1006 -2.03 57.02 27.04
CA LYS A 1006 -1.62 58.35 27.49
C LYS A 1006 -0.77 58.29 28.76
N ASP A 1007 -1.10 57.44 29.71
CA ASP A 1007 -0.39 57.35 30.99
C ASP A 1007 0.99 56.68 30.84
N VAL A 1008 1.13 55.78 29.86
CA VAL A 1008 2.41 55.11 29.54
C VAL A 1008 3.33 56.01 28.70
N LEU A 1009 2.79 56.82 27.79
CA LEU A 1009 3.56 57.78 27.00
C LEU A 1009 4.14 58.93 27.83
N ASP A 1010 3.49 59.29 28.95
CA ASP A 1010 4.02 60.27 29.90
C ASP A 1010 5.14 59.71 30.81
N ALA A 1011 5.31 58.38 30.86
CA ALA A 1011 6.34 57.71 31.67
C ALA A 1011 7.65 57.37 30.91
N VAL A 1012 7.76 57.67 29.61
CA VAL A 1012 8.97 57.39 28.80
C VAL A 1012 10.00 58.55 28.93
N PRO A 1013 11.29 58.26 29.23
CA PRO A 1013 12.33 59.29 29.32
C PRO A 1013 12.52 60.11 28.03
N GLN A 1014 12.77 61.41 28.17
CA GLN A 1014 12.83 62.44 27.12
C GLN A 1014 13.69 62.16 25.87
N ALA A 1015 14.56 61.14 25.88
CA ALA A 1015 15.41 60.79 24.73
C ALA A 1015 14.62 60.25 23.51
N ALA A 1016 13.42 59.69 23.72
CA ALA A 1016 12.57 59.16 22.64
C ALA A 1016 11.60 60.18 22.01
N LYS A 1017 11.46 61.39 22.58
CA LYS A 1017 10.58 62.44 22.02
C LYS A 1017 11.15 63.09 20.75
N GLY A 1018 12.46 62.99 20.51
CA GLY A 1018 13.13 63.60 19.35
C GLY A 1018 12.82 63.00 17.98
N PHE A 1019 12.19 61.81 17.92
CA PHE A 1019 11.88 61.13 16.66
C PHE A 1019 10.43 61.31 16.19
N CYS A 1020 9.53 61.81 17.04
CA CYS A 1020 8.09 61.91 16.71
C CYS A 1020 7.66 63.31 16.21
N GLU A 1021 8.45 64.36 16.44
CA GLU A 1021 8.08 65.74 16.09
C GLU A 1021 8.62 66.25 14.75
N LYS A 1022 9.57 65.56 14.10
CA LYS A 1022 10.21 66.09 12.87
C LYS A 1022 9.60 65.66 11.54
N ASP A 1023 8.71 64.65 11.51
CA ASP A 1023 8.05 64.21 10.27
C ASP A 1023 6.56 64.61 10.17
N ALA A 1024 6.05 65.37 11.14
CA ALA A 1024 4.66 65.86 11.14
C ALA A 1024 4.44 67.15 10.34
N ALA A 1025 5.48 67.70 9.69
CA ALA A 1025 5.42 68.97 8.97
C ALA A 1025 5.92 68.85 7.52
N ILE A 1026 5.26 68.03 6.71
CA ILE A 1026 5.31 68.15 5.24
C ILE A 1026 3.86 68.08 4.73
N PRO A 1027 3.30 69.15 4.13
CA PRO A 1027 1.98 69.11 3.54
C PRO A 1027 2.05 68.36 2.21
N MET A 1028 1.44 67.18 2.14
CA MET A 1028 1.21 66.44 0.88
C MET A 1028 -0.29 66.38 0.58
N PRO A 1029 -0.69 66.53 -0.68
CA PRO A 1029 -1.99 67.05 -1.07
C PRO A 1029 -3.11 66.03 -0.86
N GLU A 1030 -4.31 66.56 -0.57
CA GLU A 1030 -5.57 65.81 -0.56
C GLU A 1030 -5.75 65.01 -1.85
N ARG A 1031 -5.46 63.70 -1.80
CA ARG A 1031 -6.10 62.74 -2.68
C ARG A 1031 -7.09 61.96 -1.85
N LYS A 1032 -8.38 62.18 -2.14
CA LYS A 1032 -9.46 61.26 -1.79
C LYS A 1032 -9.00 59.84 -2.12
N CYS A 1033 -8.77 59.01 -1.11
CA CYS A 1033 -8.66 57.56 -1.30
C CYS A 1033 -10.03 57.08 -1.77
N SER A 1034 -10.19 56.99 -3.09
CA SER A 1034 -11.30 56.30 -3.72
C SER A 1034 -11.18 54.81 -3.37
N VAL A 1035 -12.18 54.31 -2.66
CA VAL A 1035 -12.53 52.90 -2.60
C VAL A 1035 -12.72 52.42 -4.04
N GLY A 1036 -11.73 51.73 -4.61
CA GLY A 1036 -11.74 51.37 -6.02
C GLY A 1036 -10.50 50.62 -6.48
N SER A 1037 -10.36 49.35 -6.07
CA SER A 1037 -9.83 48.26 -6.90
C SER A 1037 -9.88 46.95 -6.10
N LEU A 1038 -11.10 46.50 -5.83
CA LEU A 1038 -11.33 45.07 -5.64
C LEU A 1038 -11.41 44.48 -7.05
N CYS A 1039 -10.43 43.69 -7.46
CA CYS A 1039 -10.48 42.97 -8.73
C CYS A 1039 -11.73 42.07 -8.74
N SER A 1040 -12.59 42.25 -9.73
CA SER A 1040 -13.70 41.36 -10.04
C SER A 1040 -13.18 40.01 -10.55
N GLU A 1041 -13.91 38.93 -10.27
CA GLU A 1041 -13.58 37.55 -10.67
C GLU A 1041 -13.36 37.36 -12.19
N GLU A 1042 -13.90 38.25 -13.03
CA GLU A 1042 -13.75 38.21 -14.49
C GLU A 1042 -12.35 38.62 -14.98
N ASP A 1043 -11.67 39.56 -14.31
CA ASP A 1043 -10.33 40.03 -14.72
C ASP A 1043 -9.21 38.99 -14.43
N ILE A 1044 -9.47 38.06 -13.51
CA ILE A 1044 -8.53 36.99 -13.14
C ILE A 1044 -8.57 35.85 -14.17
N LEU A 1045 -9.72 35.60 -14.80
CA LEU A 1045 -9.87 34.62 -15.88
C LEU A 1045 -9.19 35.10 -17.16
N ASP A 1046 -9.30 36.39 -17.49
CA ASP A 1046 -8.63 36.98 -18.67
C ASP A 1046 -7.11 37.07 -18.52
N ARG A 1047 -6.59 37.34 -17.32
CA ARG A 1047 -5.14 37.30 -17.06
C ARG A 1047 -4.57 35.88 -17.13
N ARG A 1048 -5.30 34.86 -16.66
CA ARG A 1048 -4.86 33.45 -16.77
C ARG A 1048 -4.91 32.93 -18.21
N MET A 1049 -5.85 33.40 -19.02
CA MET A 1049 -5.91 33.02 -20.44
C MET A 1049 -4.77 33.64 -21.26
N ASN A 1050 -4.41 34.90 -21.00
CA ASN A 1050 -3.32 35.57 -21.72
C ASN A 1050 -1.92 35.03 -21.38
N GLU A 1051 -1.70 34.50 -20.17
CA GLU A 1051 -0.43 33.84 -19.80
C GLU A 1051 -0.26 32.46 -20.46
N LEU A 1052 -1.36 31.76 -20.79
CA LEU A 1052 -1.31 30.46 -21.48
C LEU A 1052 -1.03 30.59 -22.99
N THR A 1053 -1.38 31.72 -23.61
CA THR A 1053 -1.14 31.97 -25.05
C THR A 1053 0.22 32.60 -25.36
N GLY A 1054 0.88 33.20 -24.37
CA GLY A 1054 2.19 33.86 -24.55
C GLY A 1054 3.41 32.93 -24.67
N GLY A 1055 3.24 31.62 -24.39
CA GLY A 1055 4.33 30.65 -24.39
C GLY A 1055 4.62 29.94 -25.73
N LEU A 1056 3.91 30.29 -26.80
CA LEU A 1056 4.03 29.64 -28.13
C LEU A 1056 4.67 30.51 -29.21
N MET A 1057 5.20 31.69 -28.84
CA MET A 1057 6.11 32.47 -29.69
C MET A 1057 7.28 33.00 -28.85
N ARG A 1058 8.21 32.10 -28.51
CA ARG A 1058 9.65 32.37 -28.39
C ARG A 1058 10.44 31.09 -28.18
#